data_AF-B3P852-F1
#
_entry.id   AF-B3P852-F1
#
_cell.length_a   1.000
_cell.length_b   1.000
_cell.length_c   1.000
_cell.angle_alpha   90.00
_cell.angle_beta   90.00
_cell.angle_gamma   90.00
#
_symmetry.space_group_name_H-M   'P 1'
#
loop_
_entity.id
_entity.type
_entity.pdbx_description
1 polymer ?
#
loop_
_entity_poly.entity_id
_entity_poly.type
_entity_poly.pdbx_seq_one_letter_code
_entity_poly.pdbx_strand_id
1 'polypeptide(L)'
;MKTIQRKMSRLQKSSSVYSKSVSMMHLEERFRDSIEPAQINLLRDLDEKFFSNSYLLVQNLSERFPFLAGKVKLYVDILSRLHAHYVSEVHQGRAMHEKVRNADDKLKMALRTTATSEAMMEHLRESLEEAWRNEDTTKNREETMQIQLMSLVRGDQSNMPRVMTEQVPISTKDLQLHRLVLRERDRLAAELKDYQKRLQTNRIYSETVEGMIEVSKEIISKLNARVKKAESENFRLEHKCSVEQDKYEDRMLHLNKELAAVVQQNQELMQADKDFVELAATNEALRQRNDRLSRENHTLTKSLRLMEDEKNKLQTSLKVAEGFNDAQRRDMADLVMARRAAERDAKKKADDSVLLERRFHLLAKKNTDLNDQVLVKQNELKVQEKKIMMATAKLDEAIRQREEIYRSREKLRVEVTRLNDIVAGVRHEIATIRHQMQDLLTDLLRANKQLDEKDLQVQKIAREKREQSLELNDAYKKIDGLEETLALKAERLELLQVELQQKQLDFTNVKKQMEVIHSEKVMLIKTMDMCSRDRSTLQNTMTKLTHQINQMTSSLAINEKEISSLKNQIEQLNRTVKQKQNEIHSKSRLLASTKSDLREMKIRVEQAAHTIDTDEKRFKHMACALDEVTKEKSLVGFQMVRRNDEVRLLKEKLDMMQKAIDRGTMQYNQRVEDIRLLKLEVVNLRTSHECMQREVGNKAAMRHDVIRLERQLNQERLRVSAYSEELSRPCRIHRWRVLLGKDPRRFELIRKIQQLLKRNIRLSVEREKKAKELAALEHVHKEFKRQMTYLPDPSVRQKLCIQQRINRRQTRQLKSMKAELRINEIDLKTREHLIEGFQEQLRLHHCENKDNFIGRGDFSIRNGKATDDEFTEQVFDMSANCES
;
A
#
# COMPACT_ATOMS: atom_id res chain seq x y z
N MET A 1 -47.97 54.14 -24.82
CA MET A 1 -48.97 53.98 -23.73
C MET A 1 -48.29 54.19 -22.39
N LYS A 2 -49.08 54.60 -21.37
CA LYS A 2 -48.71 54.89 -19.95
C LYS A 2 -47.28 54.57 -19.47
N THR A 3 -46.51 55.62 -19.22
CA THR A 3 -45.47 55.66 -18.18
C THR A 3 -46.04 56.18 -16.86
N ILE A 4 -45.47 55.70 -15.75
CA ILE A 4 -45.20 56.38 -14.46
C ILE A 4 -46.22 57.42 -13.94
N GLN A 5 -46.77 57.20 -12.73
CA GLN A 5 -46.79 58.24 -11.68
C GLN A 5 -46.87 57.69 -10.24
N ARG A 6 -46.42 58.51 -9.29
CA ARG A 6 -46.33 58.24 -7.84
C ARG A 6 -47.58 58.72 -7.08
N LYS A 7 -47.91 58.05 -5.96
CA LYS A 7 -48.23 58.61 -4.63
C LYS A 7 -48.27 57.42 -3.64
N MET A 8 -47.54 57.43 -2.53
CA MET A 8 -47.67 58.25 -1.31
C MET A 8 -48.92 57.94 -0.48
N SER A 9 -48.78 57.04 0.48
CA SER A 9 -49.42 57.13 1.80
C SER A 9 -48.57 56.39 2.85
N ARG A 10 -48.64 56.86 4.09
CA ARG A 10 -48.01 56.25 5.28
C ARG A 10 -49.13 56.06 6.32
N LEU A 11 -48.90 55.19 7.30
CA LEU A 11 -49.72 54.99 8.51
C LEU A 11 -51.14 54.42 8.30
N GLN A 12 -51.30 53.17 8.71
CA GLN A 12 -52.09 52.91 9.92
C GLN A 12 -51.37 51.85 10.77
N LYS A 13 -51.52 51.93 12.10
CA LYS A 13 -51.09 50.89 13.03
C LYS A 13 -52.27 49.97 13.29
N SER A 14 -52.05 48.66 13.24
CA SER A 14 -52.84 47.69 14.00
C SER A 14 -51.89 46.67 14.64
N SER A 15 -52.36 46.04 15.71
CA SER A 15 -51.54 45.33 16.69
C SER A 15 -50.91 44.03 16.17
N SER A 16 -49.71 43.76 16.67
CA SER A 16 -49.12 42.42 16.75
C SER A 16 -50.01 41.43 17.52
N VAL A 17 -49.60 40.15 17.55
CA VAL A 17 -50.23 39.00 18.23
C VAL A 17 -51.42 38.38 17.49
N TYR A 18 -51.11 37.56 16.46
CA TYR A 18 -51.76 36.25 16.20
C TYR A 18 -51.00 35.47 15.09
N SER A 19 -49.81 34.94 15.41
CA SER A 19 -49.01 34.13 14.46
C SER A 19 -48.04 33.14 15.16
N LYS A 20 -48.45 32.56 16.30
CA LYS A 20 -47.59 31.63 17.09
C LYS A 20 -48.29 30.38 17.65
N SER A 21 -49.49 30.08 17.14
CA SER A 21 -50.29 28.88 17.43
C SER A 21 -50.22 27.82 16.31
N VAL A 22 -50.39 28.24 15.06
CA VAL A 22 -50.50 27.35 13.87
C VAL A 22 -49.31 26.37 13.74
N SER A 23 -48.10 26.77 14.14
CA SER A 23 -46.90 25.92 14.06
C SER A 23 -46.81 24.81 15.10
N MET A 24 -47.66 24.77 16.14
CA MET A 24 -47.65 23.68 17.14
C MET A 24 -48.59 22.53 16.78
N MET A 25 -49.76 22.82 16.20
CA MET A 25 -50.74 21.76 15.88
C MET A 25 -50.18 20.74 14.87
N HIS A 26 -49.39 21.20 13.90
CA HIS A 26 -48.65 20.33 12.96
C HIS A 26 -47.51 19.51 13.59
N LEU A 27 -47.12 19.78 14.83
CA LEU A 27 -46.14 18.99 15.57
C LEU A 27 -46.83 17.96 16.47
N GLU A 28 -47.93 18.34 17.12
CA GLU A 28 -48.83 17.44 17.86
C GLU A 28 -49.46 16.37 16.95
N GLU A 29 -49.60 16.63 15.65
CA GLU A 29 -49.96 15.62 14.64
C GLU A 29 -48.84 14.64 14.29
N ARG A 30 -47.56 15.01 14.41
CA ARG A 30 -46.42 14.14 14.07
C ARG A 30 -45.98 13.20 15.19
N PHE A 31 -46.45 13.44 16.41
CA PHE A 31 -46.16 12.61 17.60
C PHE A 31 -47.43 12.08 18.25
N ARG A 32 -48.53 11.94 17.48
CA ARG A 32 -49.84 11.49 17.98
C ARG A 32 -49.91 9.97 18.20
N ASP A 33 -49.01 9.21 17.58
CA ASP A 33 -48.99 7.75 17.67
C ASP A 33 -48.40 7.28 19.01
N SER A 34 -49.28 6.90 19.94
CA SER A 34 -48.93 6.36 21.25
C SER A 34 -48.44 4.91 21.18
N ILE A 35 -47.31 4.68 20.51
CA ILE A 35 -46.65 3.37 20.45
C ILE A 35 -46.06 3.07 21.83
N GLU A 36 -46.39 1.91 22.40
CA GLU A 36 -45.80 1.48 23.68
C GLU A 36 -44.27 1.30 23.54
N PRO A 37 -43.45 1.78 24.51
CA PRO A 37 -41.99 1.67 24.42
C PRO A 37 -41.43 0.25 24.23
N ALA A 38 -42.19 -0.78 24.63
CA ALA A 38 -41.84 -2.19 24.44
C ALA A 38 -42.09 -2.73 23.02
N GLN A 39 -42.86 -2.01 22.19
CA GLN A 39 -43.23 -2.43 20.83
C GLN A 39 -42.38 -1.75 19.74
N ILE A 40 -41.55 -0.76 20.10
CA ILE A 40 -40.73 0.03 19.15
C ILE A 40 -39.67 -0.85 18.49
N ASN A 41 -39.73 -0.99 17.17
CA ASN A 41 -38.70 -1.64 16.38
C ASN A 41 -37.51 -0.69 16.18
N LEU A 42 -36.46 -0.92 16.98
CA LEU A 42 -35.22 -0.12 17.02
C LEU A 42 -34.42 -0.03 15.70
N LEU A 43 -34.88 -0.61 14.59
CA LEU A 43 -34.28 -0.47 13.25
C LEU A 43 -35.24 0.12 12.19
N ARG A 44 -36.55 0.12 12.45
CA ARG A 44 -37.57 0.57 11.48
C ARG A 44 -38.28 1.85 11.91
N ASP A 45 -38.41 2.06 13.21
CA ASP A 45 -39.23 3.13 13.79
C ASP A 45 -38.35 4.31 14.24
N LEU A 46 -37.07 4.05 14.53
CA LEU A 46 -36.02 5.06 14.74
C LEU A 46 -35.36 5.46 13.41
N ASP A 47 -36.16 5.76 12.39
CA ASP A 47 -35.66 6.11 11.06
C ASP A 47 -35.06 7.54 11.00
N GLU A 48 -34.46 7.90 9.85
CA GLU A 48 -33.90 9.24 9.64
C GLU A 48 -34.95 10.35 9.78
N LYS A 49 -36.24 10.05 9.55
CA LYS A 49 -37.34 11.02 9.71
C LYS A 49 -37.68 11.21 11.19
N PHE A 50 -37.66 10.16 12.01
CA PHE A 50 -37.79 10.26 13.46
C PHE A 50 -36.70 11.18 14.05
N PHE A 51 -35.44 10.97 13.68
CA PHE A 51 -34.36 11.85 14.13
C PHE A 51 -34.48 13.27 13.57
N SER A 52 -34.85 13.44 12.29
CA SER A 52 -35.07 14.77 11.68
C SER A 52 -36.22 15.55 12.35
N ASN A 53 -37.36 14.90 12.62
CA ASN A 53 -38.47 15.48 13.37
C ASN A 53 -38.05 15.83 14.82
N SER A 54 -37.23 14.99 15.45
CA SER A 54 -36.70 15.22 16.79
C SER A 54 -35.74 16.43 16.85
N TYR A 55 -34.87 16.59 15.86
CA TYR A 55 -34.02 17.79 15.75
C TYR A 55 -34.82 19.06 15.39
N LEU A 56 -35.88 18.95 14.58
CA LEU A 56 -36.80 20.07 14.30
C LEU A 56 -37.57 20.49 15.56
N LEU A 57 -38.00 19.55 16.40
CA LEU A 57 -38.56 19.82 17.73
C LEU A 57 -37.55 20.55 18.62
N VAL A 58 -36.29 20.10 18.67
CA VAL A 58 -35.20 20.79 19.39
C VAL A 58 -35.00 22.22 18.89
N GLN A 59 -35.03 22.44 17.57
CA GLN A 59 -34.89 23.78 16.97
C GLN A 59 -36.07 24.68 17.38
N ASN A 60 -37.31 24.21 17.25
CA ASN A 60 -38.51 24.95 17.66
C ASN A 60 -38.55 25.24 19.17
N LEU A 61 -38.05 24.31 20.00
CA LEU A 61 -37.90 24.52 21.44
C LEU A 61 -36.80 25.54 21.76
N SER A 62 -35.74 25.63 20.95
CA SER A 62 -34.62 26.55 21.21
C SER A 62 -35.04 28.03 21.14
N GLU A 63 -36.03 28.37 20.30
CA GLU A 63 -36.58 29.73 20.19
C GLU A 63 -37.47 30.15 21.39
N ARG A 64 -37.95 29.20 22.20
CA ARG A 64 -38.83 29.47 23.36
C ARG A 64 -38.19 29.15 24.71
N PHE A 65 -37.47 28.04 24.81
CA PHE A 65 -36.93 27.49 26.06
C PHE A 65 -35.52 26.87 25.85
N PRO A 66 -34.45 27.69 25.70
CA PRO A 66 -33.11 27.22 25.37
C PRO A 66 -32.56 26.11 26.30
N PHE A 67 -32.83 26.19 27.60
CA PHE A 67 -32.39 25.19 28.58
C PHE A 67 -33.09 23.83 28.41
N LEU A 68 -34.39 23.82 28.10
CA LEU A 68 -35.14 22.60 27.82
C LEU A 68 -34.72 22.01 26.47
N ALA A 69 -34.56 22.84 25.45
CA ALA A 69 -34.03 22.44 24.15
C ALA A 69 -32.64 21.77 24.27
N GLY A 70 -31.75 22.32 25.11
CA GLY A 70 -30.44 21.72 25.40
C GLY A 70 -30.53 20.32 26.02
N LYS A 71 -31.46 20.11 26.98
CA LYS A 71 -31.71 18.78 27.56
C LYS A 71 -32.30 17.80 26.54
N VAL A 72 -33.34 18.20 25.80
CA VAL A 72 -33.96 17.35 24.77
C VAL A 72 -32.94 16.99 23.69
N LYS A 73 -32.11 17.95 23.26
CA LYS A 73 -31.01 17.69 22.32
C LYS A 73 -30.05 16.64 22.85
N LEU A 74 -29.61 16.74 24.12
CA LEU A 74 -28.70 15.76 24.71
C LEU A 74 -29.28 14.33 24.66
N TYR A 75 -30.58 14.16 24.93
CA TYR A 75 -31.23 12.85 24.81
C TYR A 75 -31.32 12.36 23.35
N VAL A 76 -31.65 13.23 22.39
CA VAL A 76 -31.68 12.89 20.96
C VAL A 76 -30.27 12.54 20.44
N ASP A 77 -29.25 13.31 20.82
CA ASP A 77 -27.83 13.08 20.49
C ASP A 77 -27.30 11.76 21.10
N ILE A 78 -27.85 11.32 22.25
CA ILE A 78 -27.52 10.01 22.87
C ILE A 78 -28.25 8.88 22.14
N LEU A 79 -29.57 9.00 21.93
CA LEU A 79 -30.39 8.04 21.20
C LEU A 79 -29.86 7.79 19.77
N SER A 80 -29.45 8.85 19.07
CA SER A 80 -28.88 8.75 17.72
C SER A 80 -27.57 7.96 17.69
N ARG A 81 -26.69 8.15 18.68
CA ARG A 81 -25.42 7.39 18.81
C ARG A 81 -25.65 5.93 19.22
N LEU A 82 -26.58 5.68 20.15
CA LEU A 82 -26.96 4.32 20.54
C LEU A 82 -27.62 3.57 19.38
N HIS A 83 -28.50 4.23 18.61
CA HIS A 83 -29.09 3.67 17.39
C HIS A 83 -28.03 3.34 16.35
N ALA A 84 -27.10 4.26 16.04
CA ALA A 84 -26.03 4.01 15.09
C ALA A 84 -25.13 2.81 15.49
N HIS A 85 -24.84 2.68 16.80
CA HIS A 85 -24.11 1.52 17.32
C HIS A 85 -24.94 0.22 17.19
N TYR A 86 -26.22 0.24 17.56
CA TYR A 86 -27.10 -0.93 17.45
C TYR A 86 -27.30 -1.39 16.00
N VAL A 87 -27.46 -0.45 15.07
CA VAL A 87 -27.49 -0.70 13.62
C VAL A 87 -26.19 -1.38 13.17
N SER A 88 -25.03 -0.90 13.62
CA SER A 88 -23.74 -1.52 13.28
C SER A 88 -23.63 -2.95 13.79
N GLU A 89 -23.96 -3.21 15.06
CA GLU A 89 -23.93 -4.55 15.67
C GLU A 89 -24.87 -5.52 14.94
N VAL A 90 -26.09 -5.09 14.58
CA VAL A 90 -27.02 -5.96 13.84
C VAL A 90 -26.52 -6.28 12.43
N HIS A 91 -25.86 -5.33 11.74
CA HIS A 91 -25.25 -5.60 10.42
C HIS A 91 -24.05 -6.55 10.55
N GLN A 92 -23.20 -6.37 11.55
CA GLN A 92 -22.09 -7.29 11.84
C GLN A 92 -22.60 -8.70 12.19
N GLY A 93 -23.63 -8.81 13.04
CA GLY A 93 -24.28 -10.08 13.39
C GLY A 93 -24.85 -10.80 12.17
N ARG A 94 -25.54 -10.09 11.26
CA ARG A 94 -26.02 -10.66 9.98
C ARG A 94 -24.88 -11.17 9.11
N ALA A 95 -23.84 -10.36 8.92
CA ALA A 95 -22.66 -10.75 8.14
C ALA A 95 -21.91 -11.96 8.74
N MET A 96 -21.93 -12.11 10.07
CA MET A 96 -21.40 -13.30 10.74
C MET A 96 -22.30 -14.53 10.56
N HIS A 97 -23.62 -14.40 10.63
CA HIS A 97 -24.55 -15.50 10.31
C HIS A 97 -24.40 -15.98 8.85
N GLU A 98 -24.20 -15.07 7.90
CA GLU A 98 -23.93 -15.44 6.50
C GLU A 98 -22.59 -16.18 6.34
N LYS A 99 -21.54 -15.75 7.05
CA LYS A 99 -20.24 -16.47 7.09
C LYS A 99 -20.38 -17.87 7.69
N VAL A 100 -21.12 -18.02 8.79
CA VAL A 100 -21.40 -19.33 9.42
C VAL A 100 -22.17 -20.23 8.46
N ARG A 101 -23.26 -19.75 7.86
CA ARG A 101 -24.02 -20.51 6.86
C ARG A 101 -23.16 -20.95 5.67
N ASN A 102 -22.32 -20.06 5.16
CA ASN A 102 -21.38 -20.38 4.08
C ASN A 102 -20.29 -21.38 4.49
N ALA A 103 -19.93 -21.46 5.78
CA ALA A 103 -19.06 -22.50 6.32
C ALA A 103 -19.81 -23.84 6.47
N ASP A 104 -21.04 -23.83 6.98
CA ASP A 104 -21.88 -25.03 7.08
C ASP A 104 -22.16 -25.66 5.71
N ASP A 105 -22.48 -24.84 4.70
CA ASP A 105 -22.76 -25.33 3.35
C ASP A 105 -21.47 -25.85 2.66
N LYS A 106 -20.30 -25.28 2.95
CA LYS A 106 -19.00 -25.87 2.55
C LYS A 106 -18.73 -27.19 3.28
N LEU A 107 -19.02 -27.28 4.58
CA LEU A 107 -18.84 -28.50 5.37
C LEU A 107 -19.74 -29.64 4.86
N LYS A 108 -21.01 -29.34 4.54
CA LYS A 108 -21.94 -30.30 3.91
C LYS A 108 -21.43 -30.80 2.55
N MET A 109 -20.82 -29.92 1.75
CA MET A 109 -20.21 -30.32 0.48
C MET A 109 -18.96 -31.17 0.68
N ALA A 110 -18.09 -30.83 1.64
CA ALA A 110 -16.91 -31.63 2.00
C ALA A 110 -17.31 -33.04 2.46
N LEU A 111 -18.28 -33.16 3.38
CA LEU A 111 -18.80 -34.43 3.86
C LEU A 111 -19.41 -35.28 2.73
N ARG A 112 -20.12 -34.65 1.78
CA ARG A 112 -20.60 -35.34 0.57
C ARG A 112 -19.47 -35.85 -0.31
N THR A 113 -18.42 -35.04 -0.55
CA THR A 113 -17.27 -35.49 -1.33
C THR A 113 -16.51 -36.63 -0.67
N THR A 114 -16.36 -36.60 0.67
CA THR A 114 -15.78 -37.71 1.44
C THR A 114 -16.60 -38.99 1.26
N ALA A 115 -17.92 -38.94 1.49
CA ALA A 115 -18.79 -40.10 1.32
C ALA A 115 -18.76 -40.68 -0.12
N THR A 116 -18.69 -39.83 -1.15
CA THR A 116 -18.51 -40.33 -2.53
C THR A 116 -17.13 -40.93 -2.79
N SER A 117 -16.08 -40.44 -2.11
CA SER A 117 -14.73 -41.03 -2.21
C SER A 117 -14.61 -42.34 -1.44
N GLU A 118 -15.31 -42.49 -0.32
CA GLU A 118 -15.39 -43.73 0.46
C GLU A 118 -16.11 -44.81 -0.34
N ALA A 119 -17.28 -44.51 -0.93
CA ALA A 119 -17.98 -45.43 -1.81
C ALA A 119 -17.17 -45.81 -3.06
N MET A 120 -16.38 -44.89 -3.63
CA MET A 120 -15.47 -45.19 -4.73
C MET A 120 -14.30 -46.08 -4.29
N MET A 121 -13.72 -45.85 -3.11
CA MET A 121 -12.68 -46.73 -2.55
C MET A 121 -13.22 -48.12 -2.21
N GLU A 122 -14.49 -48.23 -1.81
CA GLU A 122 -15.17 -49.49 -1.53
C GLU A 122 -15.39 -50.30 -2.82
N HIS A 123 -15.96 -49.69 -3.86
CA HIS A 123 -16.08 -50.31 -5.19
C HIS A 123 -14.71 -50.69 -5.79
N LEU A 124 -13.65 -49.91 -5.53
CA LEU A 124 -12.29 -50.27 -5.95
C LEU A 124 -11.72 -51.47 -5.18
N ARG A 125 -12.08 -51.67 -3.90
CA ARG A 125 -11.73 -52.87 -3.14
C ARG A 125 -12.50 -54.09 -3.66
N GLU A 126 -13.80 -53.97 -3.89
CA GLU A 126 -14.63 -55.04 -4.45
C GLU A 126 -14.09 -55.50 -5.82
N SER A 127 -13.77 -54.56 -6.71
CA SER A 127 -13.17 -54.86 -8.02
C SER A 127 -11.78 -55.51 -7.91
N LEU A 128 -11.01 -55.21 -6.87
CA LEU A 128 -9.69 -55.82 -6.63
C LEU A 128 -9.82 -57.22 -6.02
N GLU A 129 -10.80 -57.46 -5.14
CA GLU A 129 -11.17 -58.82 -4.72
C GLU A 129 -11.68 -59.67 -5.88
N GLU A 130 -12.50 -59.12 -6.78
CA GLU A 130 -12.92 -59.80 -8.00
C GLU A 130 -11.75 -60.11 -8.92
N ALA A 131 -10.80 -59.17 -9.10
CA ALA A 131 -9.58 -59.42 -9.86
C ALA A 131 -8.76 -60.58 -9.28
N TRP A 132 -8.55 -60.62 -7.96
CA TRP A 132 -7.84 -61.72 -7.28
C TRP A 132 -8.57 -63.06 -7.38
N ARG A 133 -9.90 -63.08 -7.17
CA ARG A 133 -10.72 -64.29 -7.37
C ARG A 133 -10.63 -64.78 -8.82
N ASN A 134 -10.64 -63.88 -9.80
CA ASN A 134 -10.49 -64.23 -11.20
C ASN A 134 -9.09 -64.80 -11.48
N GLU A 135 -8.02 -64.20 -10.96
CA GLU A 135 -6.64 -64.68 -11.11
C GLU A 135 -6.45 -66.10 -10.54
N ASP A 136 -6.96 -66.36 -9.33
CA ASP A 136 -7.01 -67.71 -8.74
C ASP A 136 -7.82 -68.69 -9.62
N THR A 137 -8.97 -68.28 -10.18
CA THR A 137 -9.73 -69.16 -11.09
C THR A 137 -9.00 -69.42 -12.41
N THR A 138 -8.23 -68.48 -12.94
CA THR A 138 -7.40 -68.70 -14.14
C THR A 138 -6.25 -69.64 -13.84
N LYS A 139 -5.58 -69.50 -12.69
CA LYS A 139 -4.50 -70.40 -12.28
C LYS A 139 -4.96 -71.84 -12.09
N ASN A 140 -6.12 -72.04 -11.44
CA ASN A 140 -6.77 -73.35 -11.34
C ASN A 140 -7.17 -73.94 -12.72
N ARG A 141 -7.57 -73.09 -13.68
CA ARG A 141 -7.83 -73.51 -15.07
C ARG A 141 -6.55 -73.90 -15.81
N GLU A 142 -5.44 -73.20 -15.58
CA GLU A 142 -4.14 -73.56 -16.17
C GLU A 142 -3.60 -74.87 -15.59
N GLU A 143 -3.64 -75.06 -14.28
CA GLU A 143 -3.21 -76.30 -13.63
C GLU A 143 -4.05 -77.50 -14.14
N THR A 144 -5.37 -77.34 -14.28
CA THR A 144 -6.23 -78.40 -14.84
C THR A 144 -6.03 -78.62 -16.35
N MET A 145 -5.73 -77.57 -17.14
CA MET A 145 -5.34 -77.73 -18.55
C MET A 145 -3.99 -78.43 -18.73
N GLN A 146 -3.00 -78.14 -17.86
CA GLN A 146 -1.71 -78.83 -17.88
C GLN A 146 -1.86 -80.33 -17.57
N ILE A 147 -2.72 -80.69 -16.61
CA ILE A 147 -3.08 -82.09 -16.32
C ILE A 147 -3.74 -82.77 -17.52
N GLN A 148 -4.63 -82.07 -18.25
CA GLN A 148 -5.29 -82.61 -19.46
C GLN A 148 -4.36 -82.73 -20.66
N LEU A 149 -3.43 -81.79 -20.86
CA LEU A 149 -2.38 -81.92 -21.90
C LEU A 149 -1.45 -83.11 -21.62
N MET A 150 -1.14 -83.37 -20.34
CA MET A 150 -0.29 -84.50 -19.95
C MET A 150 -0.96 -85.89 -20.13
N SER A 151 -2.29 -85.96 -20.25
CA SER A 151 -3.01 -87.18 -20.62
C SER A 151 -3.16 -87.36 -22.14
N LEU A 152 -3.44 -86.28 -22.89
CA LEU A 152 -3.66 -86.32 -24.34
C LEU A 152 -2.42 -86.70 -25.16
N VAL A 153 -1.20 -86.43 -24.66
CA VAL A 153 0.07 -86.81 -25.33
C VAL A 153 0.31 -88.34 -25.37
N ARG A 154 -0.61 -89.16 -24.82
CA ARG A 154 -0.42 -90.61 -24.61
C ARG A 154 -1.33 -91.54 -25.44
N GLY A 155 -1.95 -91.09 -26.56
CA GLY A 155 -2.85 -91.93 -27.37
C GLY A 155 -2.94 -91.67 -28.90
N ASP A 156 -2.45 -92.65 -29.68
CA ASP A 156 -2.96 -93.23 -30.95
C ASP A 156 -2.95 -92.52 -32.34
N GLN A 157 -3.18 -93.31 -33.42
CA GLN A 157 -2.84 -93.08 -34.85
C GLN A 157 -3.77 -93.81 -35.90
N SER A 158 -3.80 -93.37 -37.19
CA SER A 158 -3.86 -94.17 -38.49
C SER A 158 -5.09 -94.29 -39.50
N ASN A 159 -4.79 -94.24 -40.84
CA ASN A 159 -5.29 -95.00 -42.08
C ASN A 159 -6.57 -94.72 -43.00
N MET A 160 -6.52 -94.99 -44.36
CA MET A 160 -7.62 -94.98 -45.44
C MET A 160 -7.28 -95.51 -46.93
N PRO A 161 -8.21 -96.05 -47.82
CA PRO A 161 -7.97 -96.56 -49.24
C PRO A 161 -9.06 -96.35 -50.41
N ARG A 162 -8.86 -96.72 -51.74
CA ARG A 162 -9.87 -96.63 -52.91
C ARG A 162 -9.54 -97.25 -54.38
N VAL A 163 -10.55 -97.75 -55.18
CA VAL A 163 -10.80 -97.93 -56.72
C VAL A 163 -9.81 -98.65 -57.74
N MET A 164 -10.01 -99.07 -59.07
CA MET A 164 -11.02 -99.17 -60.24
C MET A 164 -10.86 -100.55 -61.05
N THR A 165 -11.11 -100.96 -62.36
CA THR A 165 -11.57 -100.56 -63.77
C THR A 165 -11.93 -101.87 -64.64
N GLU A 166 -12.19 -102.16 -65.97
CA GLU A 166 -12.51 -101.67 -67.40
C GLU A 166 -12.97 -102.95 -68.29
N GLN A 167 -13.20 -103.23 -69.63
CA GLN A 167 -13.25 -102.76 -71.10
C GLN A 167 -14.08 -103.81 -72.01
N VAL A 168 -14.36 -103.86 -73.37
CA VAL A 168 -14.68 -102.91 -74.52
C VAL A 168 -15.56 -103.43 -75.78
N PRO A 169 -15.20 -104.27 -76.82
CA PRO A 169 -15.77 -104.13 -78.24
C PRO A 169 -16.35 -105.32 -79.13
N ILE A 170 -16.95 -104.99 -80.32
CA ILE A 170 -17.03 -105.68 -81.69
C ILE A 170 -18.41 -106.03 -82.43
N SER A 171 -18.50 -106.86 -83.52
CA SER A 171 -19.50 -106.78 -84.68
C SER A 171 -19.59 -108.06 -85.61
N THR A 172 -20.32 -108.31 -86.74
CA THR A 172 -21.29 -107.69 -87.75
C THR A 172 -22.04 -108.79 -88.61
N LYS A 173 -23.27 -108.60 -89.21
CA LYS A 173 -23.93 -109.43 -90.31
C LYS A 173 -25.31 -108.86 -90.84
N ASP A 174 -25.37 -108.07 -91.92
CA ASP A 174 -26.32 -106.92 -91.95
C ASP A 174 -27.75 -107.02 -92.55
N LEU A 175 -28.02 -107.73 -93.66
CA LEU A 175 -29.19 -107.37 -94.52
C LEU A 175 -30.61 -107.69 -93.98
N GLN A 176 -30.81 -108.76 -93.21
CA GLN A 176 -32.16 -109.10 -92.68
C GLN A 176 -32.48 -108.35 -91.39
N LEU A 177 -31.48 -108.13 -90.52
CA LEU A 177 -31.56 -107.18 -89.41
C LEU A 177 -32.08 -105.84 -89.92
N HIS A 178 -31.54 -105.35 -91.04
CA HIS A 178 -31.85 -104.03 -91.60
C HIS A 178 -33.36 -103.70 -91.67
N ARG A 179 -34.26 -104.63 -92.07
CA ARG A 179 -35.69 -104.29 -92.20
C ARG A 179 -36.48 -104.25 -90.87
N LEU A 180 -36.09 -105.02 -89.87
CA LEU A 180 -36.66 -104.89 -88.51
C LEU A 180 -36.01 -103.70 -87.78
N VAL A 181 -34.69 -103.56 -87.91
CA VAL A 181 -33.91 -102.40 -87.43
C VAL A 181 -34.46 -101.10 -88.02
N LEU A 182 -34.89 -101.03 -89.28
CA LEU A 182 -35.51 -99.82 -89.84
C LEU A 182 -36.80 -99.42 -89.10
N ARG A 183 -37.63 -100.38 -88.68
CA ARG A 183 -38.91 -100.08 -88.00
C ARG A 183 -38.70 -99.69 -86.53
N GLU A 184 -37.83 -100.41 -85.82
CA GLU A 184 -37.44 -100.02 -84.46
C GLU A 184 -36.58 -98.75 -84.47
N ARG A 185 -35.74 -98.50 -85.48
CA ARG A 185 -35.08 -97.21 -85.72
C ARG A 185 -36.11 -96.11 -85.84
N ASP A 186 -37.20 -96.28 -86.59
CA ASP A 186 -38.18 -95.22 -86.78
C ASP A 186 -38.98 -94.92 -85.52
N ARG A 187 -39.29 -95.96 -84.71
CA ARG A 187 -39.88 -95.80 -83.38
C ARG A 187 -38.91 -95.14 -82.39
N LEU A 188 -37.72 -95.69 -82.24
CA LEU A 188 -36.67 -95.17 -81.37
C LEU A 188 -36.20 -93.79 -81.82
N ALA A 189 -36.28 -93.43 -83.11
CA ALA A 189 -36.00 -92.09 -83.60
C ALA A 189 -37.14 -91.11 -83.24
N ALA A 190 -38.40 -91.55 -83.19
CA ALA A 190 -39.49 -90.71 -82.68
C ALA A 190 -39.33 -90.49 -81.16
N GLU A 191 -39.08 -91.55 -80.40
CA GLU A 191 -38.85 -91.46 -78.95
C GLU A 191 -37.57 -90.65 -78.63
N LEU A 192 -36.45 -90.89 -79.35
CA LEU A 192 -35.24 -90.06 -79.27
C LEU A 192 -35.50 -88.61 -79.64
N LYS A 193 -36.31 -88.32 -80.66
CA LYS A 193 -36.65 -86.94 -81.06
C LYS A 193 -37.44 -86.22 -79.96
N ASP A 194 -38.29 -86.91 -79.21
CA ASP A 194 -39.02 -86.32 -78.09
C ASP A 194 -38.17 -86.24 -76.80
N TYR A 195 -37.28 -87.19 -76.54
CA TYR A 195 -36.24 -87.04 -75.52
C TYR A 195 -35.26 -85.90 -75.87
N GLN A 196 -34.92 -85.72 -77.16
CA GLN A 196 -34.05 -84.65 -77.64
C GLN A 196 -34.73 -83.27 -77.53
N LYS A 197 -36.04 -83.17 -77.79
CA LYS A 197 -36.84 -81.97 -77.44
C LYS A 197 -36.79 -81.67 -75.94
N ARG A 198 -37.05 -82.68 -75.09
CA ARG A 198 -37.03 -82.52 -73.61
C ARG A 198 -35.63 -82.13 -73.10
N LEU A 199 -34.58 -82.71 -73.68
CA LEU A 199 -33.19 -82.35 -73.40
C LEU A 199 -32.89 -80.91 -73.86
N GLN A 200 -33.43 -80.49 -75.01
CA GLN A 200 -33.27 -79.13 -75.52
C GLN A 200 -34.03 -78.10 -74.66
N THR A 201 -35.25 -78.39 -74.20
CA THR A 201 -35.97 -77.51 -73.25
C THR A 201 -35.27 -77.45 -71.90
N ASN A 202 -34.72 -78.57 -71.40
CA ASN A 202 -33.93 -78.57 -70.16
C ASN A 202 -32.60 -77.83 -70.32
N ARG A 203 -31.93 -77.91 -71.48
CA ARG A 203 -30.74 -77.09 -71.77
C ARG A 203 -31.06 -75.60 -71.76
N ILE A 204 -32.10 -75.18 -72.47
CA ILE A 204 -32.55 -73.77 -72.46
C ILE A 204 -32.90 -73.32 -71.04
N TYR A 205 -33.57 -74.15 -70.24
CA TYR A 205 -33.84 -73.86 -68.84
C TYR A 205 -32.54 -73.71 -68.01
N SER A 206 -31.61 -74.67 -68.11
CA SER A 206 -30.30 -74.58 -67.46
C SER A 206 -29.52 -73.33 -67.89
N GLU A 207 -29.44 -73.04 -69.18
CA GLU A 207 -28.79 -71.85 -69.74
C GLU A 207 -29.40 -70.54 -69.18
N THR A 208 -30.72 -70.47 -69.02
CA THR A 208 -31.37 -69.30 -68.39
C THR A 208 -31.13 -69.21 -66.89
N VAL A 209 -31.06 -70.33 -66.17
CA VAL A 209 -30.72 -70.35 -64.73
C VAL A 209 -29.25 -70.01 -64.50
N GLU A 210 -28.33 -70.52 -65.32
CA GLU A 210 -26.91 -70.16 -65.32
C GLU A 210 -26.73 -68.67 -65.63
N GLY A 211 -27.47 -68.12 -66.62
CA GLY A 211 -27.51 -66.68 -66.88
C GLY A 211 -27.98 -65.85 -65.68
N MET A 212 -29.03 -66.28 -64.97
CA MET A 212 -29.48 -65.62 -63.74
C MET A 212 -28.45 -65.73 -62.60
N ILE A 213 -27.73 -66.85 -62.50
CA ILE A 213 -26.63 -67.03 -61.55
C ILE A 213 -25.44 -66.11 -61.90
N GLU A 214 -25.08 -65.94 -63.17
CA GLU A 214 -23.98 -65.07 -63.58
C GLU A 214 -24.29 -63.59 -63.34
N VAL A 215 -25.53 -63.15 -63.63
CA VAL A 215 -26.02 -61.82 -63.25
C VAL A 215 -26.00 -61.64 -61.72
N SER A 216 -26.33 -62.67 -60.95
CA SER A 216 -26.28 -62.62 -59.48
C SER A 216 -24.84 -62.54 -58.94
N LYS A 217 -23.90 -63.29 -59.52
CA LYS A 217 -22.45 -63.17 -59.23
C LYS A 217 -21.93 -61.78 -59.57
N GLU A 218 -22.33 -61.20 -60.70
CA GLU A 218 -21.98 -59.83 -61.07
C GLU A 218 -22.52 -58.81 -60.04
N ILE A 219 -23.76 -58.97 -59.58
CA ILE A 219 -24.35 -58.09 -58.55
C ILE A 219 -23.57 -58.22 -57.23
N ILE A 220 -23.26 -59.44 -56.78
CA ILE A 220 -22.46 -59.68 -55.59
C ILE A 220 -21.05 -59.07 -55.73
N SER A 221 -20.41 -59.21 -56.88
CA SER A 221 -19.10 -58.60 -57.18
C SER A 221 -19.16 -57.07 -57.11
N LYS A 222 -20.19 -56.46 -57.72
CA LYS A 222 -20.44 -55.01 -57.68
C LYS A 222 -20.76 -54.50 -56.28
N LEU A 223 -21.43 -55.30 -55.44
CA LEU A 223 -21.68 -54.98 -54.02
C LEU A 223 -20.40 -55.09 -53.20
N ASN A 224 -19.62 -56.18 -53.34
CA ASN A 224 -18.33 -56.35 -52.65
C ASN A 224 -17.33 -55.23 -53.01
N ALA A 225 -17.32 -54.77 -54.26
CA ALA A 225 -16.52 -53.61 -54.67
C ALA A 225 -16.97 -52.29 -54.00
N ARG A 226 -18.28 -52.11 -53.77
CA ARG A 226 -18.82 -50.96 -53.00
C ARG A 226 -18.47 -51.05 -51.52
N VAL A 227 -18.59 -52.24 -50.93
CA VAL A 227 -18.21 -52.49 -49.52
C VAL A 227 -16.73 -52.17 -49.30
N LYS A 228 -15.82 -52.73 -50.12
CA LYS A 228 -14.39 -52.42 -50.03
C LYS A 228 -14.06 -50.93 -50.21
N LYS A 229 -14.81 -50.22 -51.06
CA LYS A 229 -14.66 -48.77 -51.19
C LYS A 229 -15.10 -48.06 -49.90
N ALA A 230 -16.26 -48.42 -49.34
CA ALA A 230 -16.76 -47.86 -48.09
C ALA A 230 -15.82 -48.15 -46.90
N GLU A 231 -15.28 -49.36 -46.79
CA GLU A 231 -14.25 -49.75 -45.80
C GLU A 231 -13.02 -48.83 -45.91
N SER A 232 -12.49 -48.63 -47.13
CA SER A 232 -11.33 -47.75 -47.36
C SER A 232 -11.61 -46.27 -47.09
N GLU A 233 -12.85 -45.82 -47.30
CA GLU A 233 -13.28 -44.45 -47.00
C GLU A 233 -13.49 -44.25 -45.49
N ASN A 234 -14.03 -45.26 -44.80
CA ASN A 234 -14.23 -45.24 -43.35
C ASN A 234 -12.89 -45.29 -42.59
N PHE A 235 -11.97 -46.17 -42.96
CA PHE A 235 -10.60 -46.18 -42.40
C PHE A 235 -9.89 -44.83 -42.59
N ARG A 236 -10.11 -44.15 -43.73
CA ARG A 236 -9.55 -42.80 -43.99
C ARG A 236 -10.27 -41.69 -43.22
N LEU A 237 -11.45 -41.94 -42.65
CA LEU A 237 -12.13 -41.04 -41.72
C LEU A 237 -11.68 -41.31 -40.29
N GLU A 238 -11.62 -42.57 -39.86
CA GLU A 238 -11.13 -43.01 -38.55
C GLU A 238 -9.70 -42.53 -38.29
N HIS A 239 -8.78 -42.74 -39.25
CA HIS A 239 -7.40 -42.24 -39.15
C HIS A 239 -7.33 -40.71 -39.08
N LYS A 240 -8.25 -39.98 -39.73
CA LYS A 240 -8.33 -38.52 -39.59
C LYS A 240 -8.89 -38.08 -38.24
N CYS A 241 -9.88 -38.79 -37.71
CA CYS A 241 -10.40 -38.52 -36.37
C CYS A 241 -9.32 -38.73 -35.32
N SER A 242 -8.58 -39.83 -35.37
CA SER A 242 -7.40 -40.08 -34.53
C SER A 242 -6.37 -38.95 -34.66
N VAL A 243 -5.93 -38.60 -35.87
CA VAL A 243 -4.95 -37.52 -36.08
C VAL A 243 -5.43 -36.14 -35.64
N GLU A 244 -6.74 -35.87 -35.53
CA GLU A 244 -7.24 -34.66 -34.87
C GLU A 244 -7.36 -34.83 -33.35
N GLN A 245 -7.70 -36.02 -32.83
CA GLN A 245 -7.70 -36.33 -31.39
C GLN A 245 -6.29 -36.14 -30.80
N ASP A 246 -5.26 -36.71 -31.44
CA ASP A 246 -3.85 -36.56 -31.04
C ASP A 246 -3.47 -35.07 -30.90
N LYS A 247 -3.92 -34.22 -31.85
CA LYS A 247 -3.69 -32.76 -31.82
C LYS A 247 -4.46 -32.03 -30.72
N TYR A 248 -5.62 -32.53 -30.31
CA TYR A 248 -6.34 -31.98 -29.17
C TYR A 248 -5.66 -32.39 -27.86
N GLU A 249 -5.17 -33.62 -27.75
CA GLU A 249 -4.41 -34.09 -26.59
C GLU A 249 -3.07 -33.34 -26.44
N ASP A 250 -2.33 -33.13 -27.53
CA ASP A 250 -1.12 -32.29 -27.56
C ASP A 250 -1.40 -30.85 -27.10
N ARG A 251 -2.53 -30.25 -27.54
CA ARG A 251 -2.95 -28.91 -27.12
C ARG A 251 -3.32 -28.86 -25.64
N MET A 252 -4.04 -29.87 -25.14
CA MET A 252 -4.36 -29.98 -23.72
C MET A 252 -3.10 -30.18 -22.87
N LEU A 253 -2.11 -30.95 -23.35
CA LEU A 253 -0.79 -31.09 -22.73
C LEU A 253 0.00 -29.77 -22.74
N HIS A 254 -0.11 -28.95 -23.78
CA HIS A 254 0.51 -27.62 -23.82
C HIS A 254 -0.15 -26.67 -22.80
N LEU A 255 -1.48 -26.55 -22.84
CA LEU A 255 -2.25 -25.72 -21.90
C LEU A 255 -2.04 -26.14 -20.45
N ASN A 256 -1.93 -27.44 -20.16
CA ASN A 256 -1.62 -27.93 -18.81
C ASN A 256 -0.19 -27.57 -18.35
N LYS A 257 0.79 -27.52 -19.27
CA LYS A 257 2.16 -27.05 -18.96
C LYS A 257 2.20 -25.54 -18.73
N GLU A 258 1.50 -24.76 -19.54
CA GLU A 258 1.34 -23.32 -19.36
C GLU A 258 0.65 -23.01 -18.02
N LEU A 259 -0.44 -23.71 -17.70
CA LEU A 259 -1.14 -23.59 -16.42
C LEU A 259 -0.25 -23.96 -15.23
N ALA A 260 0.55 -25.02 -15.34
CA ALA A 260 1.51 -25.40 -14.30
C ALA A 260 2.59 -24.32 -14.08
N ALA A 261 3.12 -23.73 -15.16
CA ALA A 261 4.08 -22.62 -15.07
C ALA A 261 3.46 -21.38 -14.42
N VAL A 262 2.22 -21.02 -14.77
CA VAL A 262 1.48 -19.92 -14.12
C VAL A 262 1.21 -20.23 -12.65
N VAL A 263 0.89 -21.47 -12.28
CA VAL A 263 0.74 -21.87 -10.87
C VAL A 263 2.06 -21.74 -10.11
N GLN A 264 3.19 -22.14 -10.71
CA GLN A 264 4.53 -21.96 -10.11
C GLN A 264 4.85 -20.47 -9.90
N GLN A 265 4.67 -19.62 -10.92
CA GLN A 265 4.90 -18.18 -10.80
C GLN A 265 4.03 -17.52 -9.71
N ASN A 266 2.78 -17.96 -9.55
CA ASN A 266 1.93 -17.49 -8.44
C ASN A 266 2.42 -17.97 -7.07
N GLN A 267 3.05 -19.15 -6.96
CA GLN A 267 3.68 -19.60 -5.72
C GLN A 267 4.96 -18.81 -5.39
N GLU A 268 5.76 -18.49 -6.41
CA GLU A 268 6.97 -17.65 -6.28
C GLU A 268 6.61 -16.22 -5.86
N LEU A 269 5.56 -15.61 -6.44
CA LEU A 269 5.02 -14.32 -5.99
C LEU A 269 4.49 -14.38 -4.55
N MET A 270 3.73 -15.43 -4.19
CA MET A 270 3.25 -15.65 -2.82
C MET A 270 4.36 -15.97 -1.81
N GLN A 271 5.57 -16.28 -2.27
CA GLN A 271 6.76 -16.39 -1.44
C GLN A 271 7.39 -15.00 -1.25
N ALA A 272 7.63 -14.27 -2.35
CA ALA A 272 8.19 -12.92 -2.34
C ALA A 272 7.33 -11.92 -1.53
N ASP A 273 6.00 -12.02 -1.56
CA ASP A 273 5.11 -11.20 -0.73
C ASP A 273 5.31 -11.42 0.77
N LYS A 274 5.61 -12.66 1.22
CA LYS A 274 5.91 -12.95 2.63
C LYS A 274 7.27 -12.37 3.01
N ASP A 275 8.28 -12.61 2.18
CA ASP A 275 9.64 -12.12 2.40
C ASP A 275 9.65 -10.58 2.44
N PHE A 276 8.84 -9.92 1.61
CA PHE A 276 8.61 -8.48 1.65
C PHE A 276 7.91 -8.02 2.95
N VAL A 277 6.92 -8.75 3.46
CA VAL A 277 6.27 -8.45 4.74
C VAL A 277 7.24 -8.61 5.92
N GLU A 278 8.11 -9.62 5.92
CA GLU A 278 9.14 -9.80 6.95
C GLU A 278 10.24 -8.71 6.86
N LEU A 279 10.65 -8.34 5.65
CA LEU A 279 11.55 -7.20 5.41
C LEU A 279 10.91 -5.85 5.80
N ALA A 280 9.60 -5.69 5.63
CA ALA A 280 8.87 -4.51 6.09
C ALA A 280 8.80 -4.46 7.63
N ALA A 281 8.48 -5.59 8.28
CA ALA A 281 8.44 -5.70 9.74
C ALA A 281 9.81 -5.44 10.40
N THR A 282 10.89 -5.95 9.81
CA THR A 282 12.26 -5.69 10.28
C THR A 282 12.72 -4.25 10.03
N ASN A 283 12.36 -3.64 8.90
CA ASN A 283 12.60 -2.20 8.67
C ASN A 283 11.81 -1.31 9.65
N GLU A 284 10.58 -1.68 9.99
CA GLU A 284 9.78 -0.95 10.97
C GLU A 284 10.32 -1.13 12.39
N ALA A 285 10.81 -2.32 12.74
CA ALA A 285 11.52 -2.56 13.99
C ALA A 285 12.85 -1.78 14.08
N LEU A 286 13.58 -1.63 12.96
CA LEU A 286 14.76 -0.76 12.87
C LEU A 286 14.37 0.71 13.01
N ARG A 287 13.37 1.23 12.26
CA ARG A 287 12.84 2.60 12.46
C ARG A 287 12.42 2.86 13.90
N GLN A 288 11.78 1.90 14.56
CA GLN A 288 11.41 2.01 15.97
C GLN A 288 12.55 1.79 16.96
N ARG A 289 13.64 1.11 16.58
CA ARG A 289 14.93 1.28 17.25
C ARG A 289 15.26 2.75 17.04
N ASN A 290 15.73 3.13 15.87
CA ASN A 290 16.00 4.49 15.41
C ASN A 290 15.34 5.65 16.20
N ASP A 291 14.05 5.88 15.98
CA ASP A 291 13.36 7.13 16.24
C ASP A 291 13.46 7.63 17.69
N ARG A 292 13.61 6.71 18.65
CA ARG A 292 13.74 7.05 20.08
C ARG A 292 15.14 7.57 20.42
N LEU A 293 16.20 7.06 19.80
CA LEU A 293 17.59 7.50 20.02
C LEU A 293 17.81 8.93 19.49
N SER A 294 16.94 9.41 18.59
CA SER A 294 16.89 10.80 18.13
C SER A 294 16.58 11.73 19.29
N ARG A 295 15.63 11.30 20.11
CA ARG A 295 15.17 11.99 21.32
C ARG A 295 16.31 12.02 22.35
N GLU A 296 17.26 11.09 22.26
CA GLU A 296 18.34 10.90 23.22
C GLU A 296 19.66 11.57 22.79
N ASN A 297 19.94 11.63 21.49
CA ASN A 297 20.82 12.66 20.92
C ASN A 297 20.34 14.04 21.37
N HIS A 298 19.03 14.27 21.29
CA HIS A 298 18.44 15.56 21.60
C HIS A 298 18.48 15.87 23.11
N THR A 299 18.27 14.90 24.02
CA THR A 299 18.46 15.13 25.47
C THR A 299 19.92 15.33 25.83
N LEU A 300 20.86 14.57 25.26
CA LEU A 300 22.29 14.74 25.54
C LEU A 300 22.87 16.02 24.90
N THR A 301 22.38 16.44 23.73
CA THR A 301 22.69 17.76 23.14
C THR A 301 22.08 18.89 23.97
N LYS A 302 20.85 18.74 24.49
CA LYS A 302 20.25 19.69 25.45
C LYS A 302 21.07 19.76 26.74
N SER A 303 21.53 18.61 27.26
CA SER A 303 22.37 18.52 28.46
C SER A 303 23.71 19.22 28.25
N LEU A 304 24.41 18.95 27.14
CA LEU A 304 25.66 19.63 26.77
C LEU A 304 25.48 21.14 26.71
N ARG A 305 24.41 21.64 26.06
CA ARG A 305 24.12 23.09 26.01
C ARG A 305 23.84 23.69 27.38
N LEU A 306 23.15 22.97 28.28
CA LEU A 306 22.95 23.43 29.66
C LEU A 306 24.28 23.49 30.43
N MET A 307 25.16 22.49 30.26
CA MET A 307 26.51 22.51 30.84
C MET A 307 27.39 23.62 30.26
N GLU A 308 27.24 23.94 28.96
CA GLU A 308 27.90 25.09 28.32
C GLU A 308 27.37 26.41 28.85
N ASP A 309 26.04 26.57 29.02
CA ASP A 309 25.44 27.75 29.64
C ASP A 309 25.84 27.91 31.11
N GLU A 310 25.96 26.83 31.87
CA GLU A 310 26.46 26.86 33.25
C GLU A 310 27.95 27.21 33.30
N LYS A 311 28.77 26.61 32.43
CA LYS A 311 30.18 27.00 32.24
C LYS A 311 30.32 28.49 31.88
N ASN A 312 29.49 29.00 30.98
CA ASN A 312 29.48 30.41 30.57
C ASN A 312 29.08 31.32 31.74
N LYS A 313 28.04 30.97 32.52
CA LYS A 313 27.65 31.69 33.74
C LYS A 313 28.79 31.71 34.76
N LEU A 314 29.42 30.57 35.03
CA LEU A 314 30.57 30.45 35.94
C LEU A 314 31.77 31.27 35.46
N GLN A 315 32.03 31.29 34.14
CA GLN A 315 33.08 32.12 33.56
C GLN A 315 32.79 33.63 33.65
N THR A 316 31.51 34.04 33.57
CA THR A 316 31.12 35.44 33.82
C THR A 316 31.20 35.81 35.31
N SER A 317 30.78 34.94 36.24
CA SER A 317 30.92 35.21 37.68
C SER A 317 32.38 35.24 38.13
N LEU A 318 33.24 34.40 37.53
CA LEU A 318 34.68 34.46 37.75
C LEU A 318 35.26 35.81 37.35
N LYS A 319 34.95 36.31 36.14
CA LYS A 319 35.39 37.64 35.67
C LYS A 319 34.90 38.79 36.56
N VAL A 320 33.69 38.70 37.11
CA VAL A 320 33.18 39.69 38.07
C VAL A 320 33.93 39.60 39.41
N ALA A 321 34.24 38.39 39.89
CA ALA A 321 35.04 38.18 41.10
C ALA A 321 36.50 38.62 40.92
N GLU A 322 37.10 38.40 39.75
CA GLU A 322 38.43 38.91 39.36
C GLU A 322 38.43 40.45 39.37
N GLY A 323 37.47 41.08 38.69
CA GLY A 323 37.32 42.54 38.68
C GLY A 323 37.08 43.15 40.07
N PHE A 324 36.39 42.44 40.96
CA PHE A 324 36.22 42.83 42.37
C PHE A 324 37.51 42.67 43.18
N ASN A 325 38.26 41.56 42.99
CA ASN A 325 39.59 41.40 43.60
C ASN A 325 40.56 42.49 43.13
N ASP A 326 40.54 42.86 41.85
CA ASP A 326 41.38 43.93 41.32
C ASP A 326 40.90 45.33 41.72
N ALA A 327 39.63 45.51 42.12
CA ALA A 327 39.18 46.70 42.84
C ALA A 327 39.75 46.71 44.27
N GLN A 328 39.54 45.64 45.04
CA GLN A 328 40.07 45.53 46.41
C GLN A 328 41.60 45.62 46.48
N ARG A 329 42.34 45.17 45.46
CA ARG A 329 43.80 45.34 45.33
C ARG A 329 44.19 46.81 45.13
N ARG A 330 43.41 47.60 44.37
CA ARG A 330 43.60 49.05 44.23
C ARG A 330 43.27 49.75 45.53
N ASP A 331 42.11 49.48 46.12
CA ASP A 331 41.70 50.04 47.42
C ASP A 331 42.74 49.75 48.52
N MET A 332 43.29 48.51 48.55
CA MET A 332 44.34 48.12 49.48
C MET A 332 45.69 48.82 49.18
N ALA A 333 46.04 49.02 47.90
CA ALA A 333 47.24 49.78 47.53
C ALA A 333 47.12 51.26 47.92
N ASP A 334 45.94 51.87 47.72
CA ASP A 334 45.65 53.25 48.11
C ASP A 334 45.62 53.40 49.64
N LEU A 335 45.03 52.44 50.37
CA LEU A 335 45.10 52.37 51.83
C LEU A 335 46.54 52.18 52.34
N VAL A 336 47.37 51.39 51.67
CA VAL A 336 48.81 51.25 52.01
C VAL A 336 49.58 52.54 51.70
N MET A 337 49.24 53.26 50.62
CA MET A 337 49.82 54.56 50.31
C MET A 337 49.39 55.65 51.31
N ALA A 338 48.12 55.67 51.71
CA ALA A 338 47.60 56.54 52.76
C ALA A 338 48.20 56.21 54.14
N ARG A 339 48.33 54.91 54.48
CA ARG A 339 49.01 54.47 55.71
C ARG A 339 50.49 54.87 55.71
N ARG A 340 51.21 54.72 54.59
CA ARG A 340 52.60 55.20 54.45
C ARG A 340 52.71 56.73 54.48
N ALA A 341 51.69 57.47 54.05
CA ALA A 341 51.63 58.92 54.22
C ALA A 341 51.43 59.28 55.70
N ALA A 342 50.44 58.68 56.36
CA ALA A 342 50.19 58.85 57.79
C ALA A 342 51.39 58.43 58.66
N GLU A 343 52.10 57.35 58.32
CA GLU A 343 53.35 56.93 58.99
C GLU A 343 54.49 57.94 58.77
N ARG A 344 54.64 58.49 57.56
CA ARG A 344 55.62 59.57 57.30
C ARG A 344 55.29 60.84 58.08
N ASP A 345 54.02 61.24 58.15
CA ASP A 345 53.61 62.45 58.84
C ASP A 345 53.53 62.28 60.36
N ALA A 346 53.24 61.08 60.85
CA ALA A 346 53.41 60.72 62.26
C ALA A 346 54.90 60.70 62.64
N LYS A 347 55.78 60.19 61.77
CA LYS A 347 57.23 60.24 62.00
C LYS A 347 57.75 61.67 62.01
N LYS A 348 57.37 62.52 61.05
CA LYS A 348 57.67 63.98 61.11
C LYS A 348 57.21 64.58 62.43
N LYS A 349 55.96 64.32 62.85
CA LYS A 349 55.42 64.82 64.13
C LYS A 349 56.15 64.30 65.37
N ALA A 350 56.75 63.11 65.31
CA ALA A 350 57.58 62.57 66.38
C ALA A 350 59.01 63.14 66.37
N ASP A 351 59.60 63.33 65.18
CA ASP A 351 60.87 64.03 65.02
C ASP A 351 60.74 65.50 65.47
N ASP A 352 59.62 66.16 65.11
CA ASP A 352 59.19 67.48 65.58
C ASP A 352 58.93 67.48 67.10
N SER A 353 58.29 66.45 67.68
CA SER A 353 58.03 66.40 69.13
C SER A 353 59.32 66.23 69.93
N VAL A 354 60.29 65.44 69.46
CA VAL A 354 61.62 65.32 70.08
C VAL A 354 62.42 66.63 69.95
N LEU A 355 62.27 67.35 68.83
CA LEU A 355 62.80 68.72 68.67
C LEU A 355 62.12 69.71 69.63
N LEU A 356 60.81 69.61 69.80
CA LEU A 356 60.04 70.43 70.74
C LEU A 356 60.37 70.10 72.20
N GLU A 357 60.52 68.84 72.61
CA GLU A 357 60.88 68.45 73.97
C GLU A 357 62.26 68.97 74.38
N ARG A 358 63.25 68.88 73.48
CA ARG A 358 64.57 69.50 73.64
C ARG A 358 64.49 71.02 73.72
N ARG A 359 63.55 71.65 73.00
CA ARG A 359 63.29 73.09 73.05
C ARG A 359 62.49 73.50 74.29
N PHE A 360 61.60 72.67 74.80
CA PHE A 360 60.79 72.89 76.00
C PHE A 360 61.63 72.83 77.27
N HIS A 361 62.65 71.97 77.35
CA HIS A 361 63.62 72.01 78.45
C HIS A 361 64.40 73.34 78.54
N LEU A 362 64.59 74.04 77.42
CA LEU A 362 65.20 75.38 77.38
C LEU A 362 64.16 76.49 77.57
N LEU A 363 62.94 76.32 77.06
CA LEU A 363 61.85 77.29 77.23
C LEU A 363 61.22 77.26 78.64
N ALA A 364 61.30 76.15 79.39
CA ALA A 364 60.82 76.08 80.77
C ALA A 364 61.50 77.10 81.69
N LYS A 365 62.77 77.45 81.41
CA LYS A 365 63.52 78.52 82.09
C LYS A 365 63.23 79.94 81.57
N LYS A 366 62.30 80.09 80.63
CA LYS A 366 61.90 81.36 80.00
C LYS A 366 60.38 81.57 79.95
N ASN A 367 59.61 80.57 80.38
CA ASN A 367 58.15 80.60 80.42
C ASN A 367 57.61 81.32 81.68
N THR A 368 58.49 81.54 82.67
CA THR A 368 58.27 82.48 83.79
C THR A 368 58.10 83.92 83.29
N ASP A 369 58.90 84.31 82.30
CA ASP A 369 59.11 85.72 81.90
C ASP A 369 58.16 86.18 80.78
N LEU A 370 57.35 85.26 80.24
CA LEU A 370 56.42 85.51 79.14
C LEU A 370 54.94 85.45 79.56
N ASN A 371 54.65 85.04 80.79
CA ASN A 371 53.28 84.95 81.31
C ASN A 371 52.59 86.33 81.32
N ASP A 372 53.36 87.39 81.59
CA ASP A 372 52.87 88.78 81.63
C ASP A 372 52.53 89.35 80.24
N GLN A 373 53.02 88.74 79.15
CA GLN A 373 52.76 89.22 77.78
C GLN A 373 51.43 88.74 77.20
N VAL A 374 50.78 87.75 77.83
CA VAL A 374 49.49 87.20 77.40
C VAL A 374 48.36 88.24 77.45
N LEU A 375 48.43 89.19 78.40
CA LEU A 375 47.37 90.16 78.68
C LEU A 375 47.06 91.10 77.50
N VAL A 376 48.05 91.39 76.64
CA VAL A 376 47.90 92.34 75.52
C VAL A 376 47.11 91.72 74.34
N LYS A 377 47.24 90.42 74.09
CA LYS A 377 46.64 89.78 72.90
C LYS A 377 45.13 89.51 72.99
N GLN A 378 44.53 89.62 74.18
CA GLN A 378 43.08 89.43 74.34
C GLN A 378 42.21 90.54 73.70
N ASN A 379 42.77 91.73 73.42
CA ASN A 379 42.00 92.86 72.89
C ASN A 379 41.95 92.94 71.37
N GLU A 380 42.84 92.26 70.64
CA GLU A 380 42.81 92.21 69.17
C GLU A 380 41.69 91.29 68.63
N LEU A 381 41.34 90.23 69.37
CA LEU A 381 40.31 89.25 68.99
C LEU A 381 38.91 89.88 68.81
N LYS A 382 38.51 90.76 69.74
CA LYS A 382 37.18 91.39 69.81
C LYS A 382 36.80 92.21 68.57
N VAL A 383 37.79 92.62 67.76
CA VAL A 383 37.58 93.37 66.51
C VAL A 383 37.25 92.44 65.33
N GLN A 384 37.72 91.19 65.34
CA GLN A 384 37.42 90.21 64.30
C GLN A 384 36.05 89.56 64.49
N GLU A 385 35.63 89.32 65.74
CA GLU A 385 34.33 88.72 66.08
C GLU A 385 33.14 89.47 65.46
N LYS A 386 33.19 90.82 65.44
CA LYS A 386 32.15 91.64 64.79
C LYS A 386 32.04 91.45 63.27
N LYS A 387 33.11 91.05 62.59
CA LYS A 387 33.07 90.73 61.14
C LYS A 387 32.46 89.35 60.88
N ILE A 388 32.63 88.41 61.82
CA ILE A 388 32.05 87.06 61.73
C ILE A 388 30.51 87.12 61.87
N MET A 389 29.96 87.96 62.76
CA MET A 389 28.51 88.12 62.92
C MET A 389 27.75 88.52 61.64
N MET A 390 28.38 89.29 60.75
CA MET A 390 27.75 89.68 59.47
C MET A 390 27.81 88.57 58.41
N ALA A 391 28.68 87.58 58.58
CA ALA A 391 28.74 86.38 57.75
C ALA A 391 27.77 85.31 58.25
N THR A 392 27.65 85.10 59.57
CA THR A 392 26.69 84.14 60.15
C THR A 392 25.25 84.50 59.78
N ALA A 393 24.85 85.78 59.88
CA ALA A 393 23.49 86.20 59.51
C ALA A 393 23.07 85.88 58.06
N LYS A 394 24.03 85.72 57.13
CA LYS A 394 23.76 85.25 55.75
C LYS A 394 23.81 83.72 55.62
N LEU A 395 24.61 83.05 56.45
CA LEU A 395 24.61 81.59 56.59
C LEU A 395 23.28 81.10 57.18
N ASP A 396 22.75 81.79 58.19
CA ASP A 396 21.52 81.44 58.90
C ASP A 396 20.28 81.49 58.01
N GLU A 397 20.24 82.41 57.04
CA GLU A 397 19.17 82.45 56.02
C GLU A 397 19.24 81.26 55.06
N ALA A 398 20.44 80.90 54.60
CA ALA A 398 20.66 79.70 53.80
C ALA A 398 20.38 78.42 54.61
N ILE A 399 20.63 78.42 55.93
CA ILE A 399 20.26 77.33 56.85
C ILE A 399 18.74 77.22 56.97
N ARG A 400 18.00 78.33 57.10
CA ARG A 400 16.52 78.31 57.14
C ARG A 400 15.91 77.74 55.86
N GLN A 401 16.39 78.16 54.68
CA GLN A 401 15.93 77.62 53.39
C GLN A 401 16.31 76.14 53.23
N ARG A 402 17.54 75.76 53.62
CA ARG A 402 17.98 74.35 53.68
C ARG A 402 17.10 73.53 54.62
N GLU A 403 16.72 74.06 55.78
CA GLU A 403 15.85 73.40 56.74
C GLU A 403 14.41 73.30 56.27
N GLU A 404 13.88 74.25 55.50
CA GLU A 404 12.53 74.16 54.95
C GLU A 404 12.45 73.07 53.87
N ILE A 405 13.50 72.97 53.05
CA ILE A 405 13.74 71.84 52.14
C ILE A 405 13.95 70.54 52.95
N TYR A 406 14.66 70.59 54.09
CA TYR A 406 14.85 69.40 54.94
C TYR A 406 13.54 68.98 55.61
N ARG A 407 12.69 69.90 56.07
CA ARG A 407 11.39 69.63 56.70
C ARG A 407 10.35 69.13 55.68
N SER A 408 10.37 69.62 54.45
CA SER A 408 9.54 69.07 53.37
C SER A 408 10.03 67.69 52.91
N ARG A 409 11.36 67.50 52.76
CA ARG A 409 11.99 66.20 52.54
C ARG A 409 11.73 65.21 53.69
N GLU A 410 11.72 65.65 54.94
CA GLU A 410 11.48 64.78 56.08
C GLU A 410 9.99 64.47 56.25
N LYS A 411 9.08 65.41 55.94
CA LYS A 411 7.65 65.09 55.78
C LYS A 411 7.41 64.07 54.66
N LEU A 412 8.09 64.22 53.52
CA LEU A 412 8.05 63.23 52.43
C LEU A 412 8.71 61.91 52.82
N ARG A 413 9.76 61.90 53.65
CA ARG A 413 10.32 60.67 54.23
C ARG A 413 9.37 60.00 55.21
N VAL A 414 8.73 60.75 56.11
CA VAL A 414 7.73 60.24 57.05
C VAL A 414 6.50 59.70 56.31
N GLU A 415 6.10 60.33 55.21
CA GLU A 415 5.03 59.81 54.34
C GLU A 415 5.50 58.58 53.54
N VAL A 416 6.76 58.54 53.08
CA VAL A 416 7.35 57.36 52.42
C VAL A 416 7.61 56.23 53.40
N THR A 417 7.94 56.47 54.68
CA THR A 417 7.97 55.42 55.70
C THR A 417 6.56 54.99 56.00
N ARG A 418 5.60 55.89 56.27
CA ARG A 418 4.19 55.53 56.49
C ARG A 418 3.60 54.70 55.34
N LEU A 419 3.91 55.04 54.08
CA LEU A 419 3.51 54.26 52.91
C LEU A 419 4.30 52.95 52.79
N ASN A 420 5.60 52.91 53.13
CA ASN A 420 6.35 51.66 53.23
C ASN A 420 5.92 50.79 54.41
N ASP A 421 5.37 51.35 55.49
CA ASP A 421 4.87 50.67 56.67
C ASP A 421 3.47 50.13 56.41
N ILE A 422 2.64 50.85 55.65
CA ILE A 422 1.39 50.32 55.08
C ILE A 422 1.69 49.26 54.02
N VAL A 423 2.70 49.43 53.16
CA VAL A 423 3.12 48.41 52.20
C VAL A 423 3.81 47.23 52.90
N ALA A 424 4.48 47.43 54.04
CA ALA A 424 5.03 46.36 54.88
C ALA A 424 3.92 45.65 55.64
N GLY A 425 2.90 46.37 56.10
CA GLY A 425 1.65 45.84 56.66
C GLY A 425 0.92 44.97 55.65
N VAL A 426 0.60 45.50 54.46
CA VAL A 426 -0.02 44.74 53.36
C VAL A 426 0.89 43.61 52.87
N ARG A 427 2.23 43.74 52.89
CA ARG A 427 3.15 42.62 52.62
C ARG A 427 3.18 41.59 53.74
N HIS A 428 2.97 42.00 55.00
CA HIS A 428 2.88 41.12 56.16
C HIS A 428 1.53 40.41 56.18
N GLU A 429 0.43 41.07 55.85
CA GLU A 429 -0.90 40.49 55.61
C GLU A 429 -0.87 39.55 54.41
N ILE A 430 -0.24 39.92 53.29
CA ILE A 430 -0.02 38.99 52.17
C ILE A 430 0.92 37.85 52.59
N ALA A 431 1.89 38.06 53.48
CA ALA A 431 2.77 37.01 53.97
C ALA A 431 2.09 36.10 55.01
N THR A 432 1.17 36.60 55.84
CA THR A 432 0.39 35.81 56.80
C THR A 432 -0.80 35.14 56.14
N ILE A 433 -1.44 35.74 55.14
CA ILE A 433 -2.41 35.05 54.26
C ILE A 433 -1.69 34.00 53.41
N ARG A 434 -0.45 34.25 52.95
CA ARG A 434 0.38 33.20 52.31
C ARG A 434 0.83 32.13 53.30
N HIS A 435 1.21 32.48 54.53
CA HIS A 435 1.48 31.47 55.57
C HIS A 435 0.21 30.69 55.85
N GLN A 436 -0.90 31.30 56.25
CA GLN A 436 -2.20 30.65 56.45
C GLN A 436 -2.64 29.79 55.26
N MET A 437 -2.45 30.24 54.00
CA MET A 437 -2.75 29.42 52.82
C MET A 437 -1.75 28.26 52.64
N GLN A 438 -0.48 28.47 52.95
CA GLN A 438 0.58 27.45 52.89
C GLN A 438 0.49 26.46 54.06
N ASP A 439 0.05 26.92 55.24
CA ASP A 439 -0.27 26.18 56.45
C ASP A 439 -1.52 25.35 56.18
N LEU A 440 -2.62 25.95 55.69
CA LEU A 440 -3.81 25.25 55.20
C LEU A 440 -3.49 24.26 54.07
N LEU A 441 -2.49 24.53 53.22
CA LEU A 441 -2.00 23.57 52.23
C LEU A 441 -1.16 22.46 52.88
N THR A 442 -0.34 22.75 53.89
CA THR A 442 0.35 21.70 54.66
C THR A 442 -0.59 20.91 55.54
N ASP A 443 -1.70 21.49 55.98
CA ASP A 443 -2.75 20.88 56.78
C ASP A 443 -3.70 20.09 55.89
N LEU A 444 -3.98 20.52 54.65
CA LEU A 444 -4.59 19.68 53.62
C LEU A 444 -3.67 18.54 53.21
N LEU A 445 -2.35 18.76 53.10
CA LEU A 445 -1.39 17.69 52.84
C LEU A 445 -1.21 16.76 54.06
N ARG A 446 -1.36 17.26 55.29
CA ARG A 446 -1.30 16.46 56.52
C ARG A 446 -2.61 15.71 56.74
N ALA A 447 -3.76 16.31 56.41
CA ALA A 447 -5.07 15.68 56.42
C ALA A 447 -5.19 14.65 55.29
N ASN A 448 -4.71 14.94 54.08
CA ASN A 448 -4.64 13.96 52.99
C ASN A 448 -3.62 12.85 53.32
N LYS A 449 -2.45 13.16 53.90
CA LYS A 449 -1.52 12.11 54.36
C LYS A 449 -2.08 11.30 55.53
N GLN A 450 -2.89 11.90 56.40
CA GLN A 450 -3.66 11.18 57.40
C GLN A 450 -4.81 10.38 56.76
N LEU A 451 -5.41 10.85 55.67
CA LEU A 451 -6.41 10.11 54.89
C LEU A 451 -5.76 8.91 54.20
N ASP A 452 -4.61 9.09 53.55
CA ASP A 452 -3.78 8.02 52.96
C ASP A 452 -3.34 7.02 54.04
N GLU A 453 -2.92 7.49 55.22
CA GLU A 453 -2.58 6.64 56.37
C GLU A 453 -3.81 5.92 56.95
N LYS A 454 -4.99 6.55 56.93
CA LYS A 454 -6.27 5.96 57.35
C LYS A 454 -6.82 4.99 56.32
N ASP A 455 -6.64 5.23 55.02
CA ASP A 455 -6.99 4.32 53.94
C ASP A 455 -6.00 3.15 53.86
N LEU A 456 -4.72 3.38 54.18
CA LEU A 456 -3.76 2.30 54.37
C LEU A 456 -4.06 1.50 55.65
N GLN A 457 -4.53 2.15 56.73
CA GLN A 457 -5.07 1.46 57.91
C GLN A 457 -6.36 0.70 57.60
N VAL A 458 -7.28 1.25 56.80
CA VAL A 458 -8.51 0.55 56.35
C VAL A 458 -8.17 -0.60 55.41
N GLN A 459 -7.17 -0.47 54.54
CA GLN A 459 -6.67 -1.56 53.70
C GLN A 459 -5.93 -2.63 54.51
N LYS A 460 -5.21 -2.25 55.57
CA LYS A 460 -4.63 -3.19 56.55
C LYS A 460 -5.72 -3.89 57.33
N ILE A 461 -6.61 -3.17 57.99
CA ILE A 461 -7.79 -3.71 58.71
C ILE A 461 -8.68 -4.54 57.77
N ALA A 462 -8.75 -4.26 56.46
CA ALA A 462 -9.48 -5.09 55.49
C ALA A 462 -8.68 -6.31 54.98
N ARG A 463 -7.34 -6.31 55.09
CA ARG A 463 -6.50 -7.51 54.92
C ARG A 463 -6.55 -8.36 56.18
N GLU A 464 -6.24 -7.77 57.33
CA GLU A 464 -6.37 -8.35 58.67
C GLU A 464 -7.79 -8.91 58.90
N LYS A 465 -8.88 -8.23 58.48
CA LYS A 465 -10.24 -8.78 58.55
C LYS A 465 -10.49 -9.92 57.55
N ARG A 466 -9.80 -9.97 56.40
CA ARG A 466 -9.87 -11.12 55.48
C ARG A 466 -9.02 -12.30 55.97
N GLU A 467 -7.86 -12.02 56.53
CA GLU A 467 -6.96 -12.98 57.17
C GLU A 467 -7.63 -13.56 58.41
N GLN A 468 -8.10 -12.73 59.34
CA GLN A 468 -8.98 -13.13 60.46
C GLN A 468 -10.27 -13.82 59.99
N SER A 469 -10.85 -13.47 58.85
CA SER A 469 -12.03 -14.20 58.31
C SER A 469 -11.68 -15.55 57.70
N LEU A 470 -10.42 -15.78 57.29
CA LEU A 470 -9.92 -17.08 56.84
C LEU A 470 -9.46 -17.92 58.03
N GLU A 471 -8.72 -17.31 58.96
CA GLU A 471 -8.35 -17.89 60.26
C GLU A 471 -9.58 -18.26 61.08
N LEU A 472 -10.65 -17.45 61.08
CA LEU A 472 -11.93 -17.77 61.71
C LEU A 472 -12.64 -18.92 61.00
N ASN A 473 -12.54 -19.04 59.68
CA ASN A 473 -13.14 -20.12 58.91
C ASN A 473 -12.37 -21.45 59.10
N ASP A 474 -11.04 -21.39 59.17
CA ASP A 474 -10.19 -22.52 59.52
C ASP A 474 -10.19 -22.81 61.03
N ALA A 475 -10.52 -21.83 61.88
CA ALA A 475 -10.81 -22.04 63.29
C ALA A 475 -12.18 -22.68 63.47
N TYR A 476 -13.21 -22.32 62.68
CA TYR A 476 -14.49 -23.03 62.67
C TYR A 476 -14.28 -24.49 62.24
N LYS A 477 -13.59 -24.78 61.13
CA LYS A 477 -13.25 -26.19 60.76
C LYS A 477 -12.47 -26.93 61.84
N LYS A 478 -11.59 -26.24 62.59
CA LYS A 478 -10.87 -26.81 63.74
C LYS A 478 -11.76 -26.95 64.97
N ILE A 479 -12.76 -26.11 65.15
CA ILE A 479 -13.78 -26.19 66.21
C ILE A 479 -14.71 -27.35 65.90
N ASP A 480 -15.25 -27.46 64.68
CA ASP A 480 -16.06 -28.59 64.21
C ASP A 480 -15.33 -29.93 64.48
N GLY A 481 -14.08 -30.05 63.99
CA GLY A 481 -13.25 -31.23 64.22
C GLY A 481 -12.81 -31.40 65.69
N LEU A 482 -12.69 -30.33 66.48
CA LEU A 482 -12.44 -30.45 67.91
C LEU A 482 -13.70 -30.89 68.65
N GLU A 483 -14.89 -30.42 68.29
CA GLU A 483 -16.19 -30.79 68.85
C GLU A 483 -16.49 -32.28 68.59
N GLU A 484 -16.18 -32.80 67.39
CA GLU A 484 -16.17 -34.24 67.13
C GLU A 484 -15.23 -35.00 68.09
N THR A 485 -13.98 -34.52 68.28
CA THR A 485 -13.06 -35.15 69.25
C THR A 485 -13.40 -34.88 70.72
N LEU A 486 -14.23 -33.88 71.01
CA LEU A 486 -14.61 -33.47 72.38
C LEU A 486 -15.86 -34.24 72.80
N ALA A 487 -16.80 -34.53 71.89
CA ALA A 487 -17.82 -35.56 72.11
C ALA A 487 -17.18 -36.90 72.49
N LEU A 488 -16.21 -37.37 71.68
CA LEU A 488 -15.42 -38.59 71.91
C LEU A 488 -14.50 -38.54 73.15
N LYS A 489 -14.38 -37.38 73.82
CA LYS A 489 -13.64 -37.21 75.09
C LYS A 489 -14.53 -36.93 76.28
N ALA A 490 -15.72 -36.36 76.10
CA ALA A 490 -16.71 -36.15 77.14
C ALA A 490 -17.23 -37.51 77.65
N GLU A 491 -17.60 -38.39 76.72
CA GLU A 491 -17.90 -39.82 76.95
C GLU A 491 -16.78 -40.55 77.73
N ARG A 492 -15.54 -40.05 77.63
CA ARG A 492 -14.34 -40.61 78.27
C ARG A 492 -13.94 -39.91 79.58
N LEU A 493 -14.47 -38.71 79.85
CA LEU A 493 -14.23 -37.92 81.06
C LEU A 493 -15.27 -38.20 82.14
N GLU A 494 -16.52 -38.48 81.76
CA GLU A 494 -17.58 -38.91 82.68
C GLU A 494 -17.16 -40.18 83.46
N LEU A 495 -16.43 -41.08 82.81
CA LEU A 495 -15.82 -42.27 83.41
C LEU A 495 -14.70 -41.97 84.43
N LEU A 496 -13.98 -40.85 84.32
CA LEU A 496 -12.84 -40.48 85.17
C LEU A 496 -13.21 -39.53 86.32
N GLN A 497 -14.27 -38.74 86.18
CA GLN A 497 -14.68 -37.77 87.19
C GLN A 497 -15.16 -38.42 88.51
N VAL A 498 -15.49 -39.71 88.47
CA VAL A 498 -15.84 -40.55 89.64
C VAL A 498 -14.63 -40.79 90.56
N GLU A 499 -13.41 -40.88 90.04
CA GLU A 499 -12.23 -41.29 90.83
C GLU A 499 -11.61 -40.14 91.66
N LEU A 500 -11.71 -38.89 91.17
CA LEU A 500 -10.95 -37.77 91.72
C LEU A 500 -11.45 -37.29 93.11
N GLN A 501 -12.74 -37.45 93.41
CA GLN A 501 -13.35 -36.90 94.62
C GLN A 501 -12.81 -37.49 95.92
N GLN A 502 -12.16 -38.67 95.88
CA GLN A 502 -11.62 -39.35 97.07
C GLN A 502 -10.30 -38.76 97.61
N LYS A 503 -9.65 -37.79 96.93
CA LYS A 503 -8.26 -37.37 97.25
C LYS A 503 -8.08 -35.99 97.87
N GLN A 504 -9.14 -35.22 98.13
CA GLN A 504 -9.01 -33.84 98.62
C GLN A 504 -9.10 -33.65 100.15
N LEU A 505 -9.38 -34.72 100.92
CA LEU A 505 -9.67 -34.58 102.36
C LEU A 505 -8.44 -34.35 103.26
N ASP A 506 -7.27 -34.84 102.85
CA ASP A 506 -6.15 -35.11 103.78
C ASP A 506 -5.27 -33.89 104.15
N PHE A 507 -5.29 -32.81 103.36
CA PHE A 507 -4.23 -31.79 103.37
C PHE A 507 -4.30 -30.75 104.50
N THR A 508 -5.42 -30.63 105.21
CA THR A 508 -5.75 -29.43 106.01
C THR A 508 -5.10 -29.34 107.41
N ASN A 509 -4.55 -30.43 107.95
CA ASN A 509 -4.28 -30.55 109.39
C ASN A 509 -2.95 -29.96 109.91
N VAL A 510 -1.94 -29.70 109.06
CA VAL A 510 -0.53 -29.59 109.53
C VAL A 510 -0.12 -28.18 110.03
N LYS A 511 -0.87 -27.11 109.73
CA LYS A 511 -0.38 -25.72 109.79
C LYS A 511 -0.13 -25.12 111.21
N LYS A 512 -0.52 -25.76 112.31
CA LYS A 512 -0.75 -25.09 113.63
C LYS A 512 0.39 -25.08 114.67
N GLN A 513 1.56 -25.67 114.42
CA GLN A 513 2.50 -26.05 115.51
C GLN A 513 3.76 -25.17 115.73
N MET A 514 3.93 -24.04 115.04
CA MET A 514 5.25 -23.36 114.93
C MET A 514 5.54 -22.18 115.90
N GLU A 515 4.58 -21.63 116.64
CA GLU A 515 4.69 -20.24 117.14
C GLU A 515 5.29 -20.03 118.56
N VAL A 516 5.46 -21.08 119.37
CA VAL A 516 5.65 -20.91 120.83
C VAL A 516 7.08 -20.57 121.28
N ILE A 517 8.13 -21.11 120.65
CA ILE A 517 9.48 -21.15 121.24
C ILE A 517 10.41 -20.06 120.69
N HIS A 518 9.99 -18.79 120.79
CA HIS A 518 10.89 -17.65 120.60
C HIS A 518 11.86 -17.49 121.78
N SER A 519 11.34 -17.55 122.99
CA SER A 519 11.40 -16.39 123.90
C SER A 519 12.80 -15.96 124.38
N GLU A 520 13.25 -16.34 125.59
CA GLU A 520 14.27 -15.55 126.29
C GLU A 520 15.74 -15.89 125.99
N LYS A 521 16.12 -17.17 125.92
CA LYS A 521 17.43 -17.57 126.50
C LYS A 521 18.69 -17.32 125.64
N VAL A 522 18.59 -17.20 124.32
CA VAL A 522 19.79 -17.12 123.43
C VAL A 522 20.14 -15.68 123.03
N MET A 523 19.26 -14.71 123.27
CA MET A 523 19.36 -13.31 122.81
C MET A 523 20.73 -12.65 123.09
N LEU A 524 21.26 -12.78 124.31
CA LEU A 524 22.42 -11.99 124.77
C LEU A 524 23.80 -12.57 124.41
N ILE A 525 23.91 -13.86 124.07
CA ILE A 525 25.14 -14.42 123.49
C ILE A 525 25.10 -14.29 121.95
N LYS A 526 23.90 -14.32 121.36
CA LYS A 526 23.73 -14.05 119.93
C LYS A 526 24.20 -12.67 119.53
N THR A 527 24.05 -11.60 120.30
CA THR A 527 24.39 -10.23 119.85
C THR A 527 25.87 -10.03 119.45
N MET A 528 26.83 -10.57 120.21
CA MET A 528 28.26 -10.45 119.87
C MET A 528 28.63 -11.31 118.64
N ASP A 529 28.07 -12.52 118.59
CA ASP A 529 28.26 -13.50 117.52
C ASP A 529 27.44 -13.14 116.26
N MET A 530 26.40 -12.30 116.42
CA MET A 530 25.68 -11.56 115.38
C MET A 530 26.60 -10.51 114.81
N CYS A 531 27.17 -9.57 115.57
CA CYS A 531 28.07 -8.55 115.01
C CYS A 531 29.22 -9.15 114.16
N SER A 532 29.75 -10.32 114.53
CA SER A 532 30.74 -11.06 113.73
C SER A 532 30.15 -11.72 112.49
N ARG A 533 28.98 -12.40 112.60
CA ARG A 533 28.24 -12.92 111.45
C ARG A 533 27.69 -11.83 110.54
N ASP A 534 27.35 -10.66 111.04
CA ASP A 534 26.81 -9.52 110.33
C ASP A 534 27.91 -8.86 109.51
N ARG A 535 29.16 -8.84 110.00
CA ARG A 535 30.32 -8.51 109.15
C ARG A 535 30.48 -9.51 108.01
N SER A 536 30.21 -10.80 108.25
CA SER A 536 30.25 -11.84 107.21
C SER A 536 29.05 -11.80 106.25
N THR A 537 27.83 -11.53 106.71
CA THR A 537 26.64 -11.37 105.86
C THR A 537 26.72 -10.08 105.09
N LEU A 538 27.21 -8.98 105.68
CA LEU A 538 27.51 -7.73 104.96
C LEU A 538 28.64 -7.92 103.93
N GLN A 539 29.65 -8.75 104.19
CA GLN A 539 30.66 -9.08 103.18
C GLN A 539 30.07 -9.97 102.06
N ASN A 540 29.14 -10.87 102.38
CA ASN A 540 28.44 -11.71 101.41
C ASN A 540 27.27 -11.01 100.68
N THR A 541 26.67 -9.97 101.25
CA THR A 541 25.75 -9.08 100.53
C THR A 541 26.54 -8.06 99.74
N MET A 542 27.72 -7.60 100.20
CA MET A 542 28.63 -6.81 99.38
C MET A 542 29.06 -7.58 98.13
N THR A 543 29.46 -8.87 98.23
CA THR A 543 29.78 -9.66 97.03
C THR A 543 28.56 -9.93 96.15
N LYS A 544 27.37 -10.21 96.72
CA LYS A 544 26.13 -10.35 95.95
C LYS A 544 25.70 -9.04 95.27
N LEU A 545 25.83 -7.90 95.95
CA LEU A 545 25.54 -6.57 95.41
C LEU A 545 26.59 -6.17 94.37
N THR A 546 27.88 -6.48 94.56
CA THR A 546 28.90 -6.32 93.52
C THR A 546 28.60 -7.22 92.32
N HIS A 547 28.12 -8.45 92.53
CA HIS A 547 27.71 -9.32 91.43
C HIS A 547 26.44 -8.79 90.71
N GLN A 548 25.44 -8.28 91.44
CA GLN A 548 24.26 -7.62 90.87
C GLN A 548 24.62 -6.32 90.15
N ILE A 549 25.53 -5.50 90.70
CA ILE A 549 26.09 -4.31 90.03
C ILE A 549 26.80 -4.74 88.74
N ASN A 550 27.63 -5.78 88.77
CA ASN A 550 28.32 -6.27 87.57
C ASN A 550 27.34 -6.87 86.54
N GLN A 551 26.27 -7.57 86.97
CA GLN A 551 25.18 -8.02 86.09
C GLN A 551 24.44 -6.83 85.47
N MET A 552 24.10 -5.81 86.26
CA MET A 552 23.42 -4.59 85.79
C MET A 552 24.34 -3.72 84.92
N THR A 553 25.64 -3.70 85.17
CA THR A 553 26.63 -2.99 84.33
C THR A 553 26.83 -3.75 83.01
N SER A 554 26.80 -5.08 83.04
CA SER A 554 26.81 -5.93 81.84
C SER A 554 25.54 -5.76 81.02
N SER A 555 24.35 -5.76 81.64
CA SER A 555 23.09 -5.52 80.93
C SER A 555 22.98 -4.09 80.42
N LEU A 556 23.47 -3.07 81.16
CA LEU A 556 23.63 -1.72 80.64
C LEU A 556 24.58 -1.67 79.43
N ALA A 557 25.72 -2.36 79.46
CA ALA A 557 26.66 -2.42 78.33
C ALA A 557 26.10 -3.20 77.11
N ILE A 558 25.15 -4.13 77.32
CA ILE A 558 24.39 -4.78 76.24
C ILE A 558 23.35 -3.80 75.68
N ASN A 559 22.56 -3.16 76.55
CA ASN A 559 21.57 -2.16 76.17
C ASN A 559 22.21 -0.96 75.44
N GLU A 560 23.41 -0.52 75.83
CA GLU A 560 24.17 0.53 75.12
C GLU A 560 24.60 0.08 73.72
N LYS A 561 25.01 -1.18 73.55
CA LYS A 561 25.30 -1.76 72.23
C LYS A 561 24.04 -1.83 71.37
N GLU A 562 22.90 -2.24 71.92
CA GLU A 562 21.61 -2.27 71.22
C GLU A 562 21.12 -0.85 70.86
N ILE A 563 21.26 0.12 71.77
CA ILE A 563 20.98 1.54 71.48
C ILE A 563 21.93 2.05 70.39
N SER A 564 23.20 1.60 70.34
CA SER A 564 24.13 1.99 69.27
C SER A 564 23.80 1.36 67.92
N SER A 565 23.37 0.08 67.87
CA SER A 565 22.97 -0.58 66.63
C SER A 565 21.65 -0.02 66.10
N LEU A 566 20.68 0.25 66.97
CA LEU A 566 19.43 0.93 66.62
C LEU A 566 19.68 2.36 66.12
N LYS A 567 20.59 3.13 66.74
CA LYS A 567 21.02 4.45 66.21
C LYS A 567 21.62 4.34 64.81
N ASN A 568 22.52 3.38 64.58
CA ASN A 568 23.11 3.13 63.26
C ASN A 568 22.06 2.72 62.22
N GLN A 569 21.06 1.91 62.61
CA GLN A 569 19.95 1.51 61.75
C GLN A 569 19.02 2.70 61.43
N ILE A 570 18.73 3.55 62.40
CA ILE A 570 17.97 4.81 62.21
C ILE A 570 18.74 5.76 61.28
N GLU A 571 20.07 5.87 61.40
CA GLU A 571 20.88 6.62 60.45
C GLU A 571 20.83 6.05 59.02
N GLN A 572 20.92 4.71 58.86
CA GLN A 572 20.78 4.07 57.55
C GLN A 572 19.40 4.33 56.95
N LEU A 573 18.32 4.22 57.73
CA LEU A 573 16.96 4.54 57.30
C LEU A 573 16.79 6.02 56.94
N ASN A 574 17.38 6.95 57.70
CA ASN A 574 17.37 8.37 57.35
C ASN A 574 18.14 8.65 56.04
N ARG A 575 19.24 7.94 55.78
CA ARG A 575 19.99 8.04 54.51
C ARG A 575 19.16 7.50 53.33
N THR A 576 18.48 6.36 53.47
CA THR A 576 17.63 5.82 52.40
C THR A 576 16.35 6.64 52.18
N VAL A 577 15.73 7.19 53.24
CA VAL A 577 14.62 8.15 53.11
C VAL A 577 15.06 9.39 52.34
N LYS A 578 16.21 9.98 52.68
CA LYS A 578 16.75 11.14 51.94
C LYS A 578 17.08 10.82 50.48
N GLN A 579 17.62 9.63 50.20
CA GLN A 579 17.85 9.15 48.83
C GLN A 579 16.53 9.00 48.06
N LYS A 580 15.52 8.35 48.64
CA LYS A 580 14.20 8.17 48.01
C LYS A 580 13.46 9.49 47.83
N GLN A 581 13.62 10.46 48.74
CA GLN A 581 13.07 11.79 48.55
C GLN A 581 13.78 12.56 47.42
N ASN A 582 15.10 12.39 47.24
CA ASN A 582 15.81 12.91 46.06
C ASN A 582 15.36 12.24 44.75
N GLU A 583 15.14 10.92 44.74
CA GLU A 583 14.56 10.19 43.59
C GLU A 583 13.17 10.72 43.24
N ILE A 584 12.31 10.97 44.23
CA ILE A 584 10.98 11.55 44.04
C ILE A 584 11.08 12.94 43.41
N HIS A 585 11.92 13.84 43.94
CA HIS A 585 12.13 15.17 43.33
C HIS A 585 12.69 15.09 41.90
N SER A 586 13.57 14.13 41.62
CA SER A 586 14.09 13.90 40.27
C SER A 586 12.97 13.44 39.31
N LYS A 587 12.18 12.44 39.70
CA LYS A 587 11.03 11.94 38.94
C LYS A 587 9.94 13.00 38.77
N SER A 588 9.71 13.86 39.76
CA SER A 588 8.77 14.99 39.66
C SER A 588 9.21 16.03 38.65
N ARG A 589 10.52 16.35 38.56
CA ARG A 589 11.06 17.24 37.52
C ARG A 589 10.97 16.60 36.14
N LEU A 590 11.25 15.30 36.01
CA LEU A 590 11.08 14.56 34.76
C LEU A 590 9.61 14.56 34.30
N LEU A 591 8.67 14.31 35.21
CA LEU A 591 7.22 14.39 34.93
C LEU A 591 6.74 15.81 34.58
N ALA A 592 7.41 16.85 35.07
CA ALA A 592 7.13 18.23 34.66
C ALA A 592 7.64 18.51 33.23
N SER A 593 8.83 18.01 32.87
CA SER A 593 9.36 18.08 31.50
C SER A 593 8.46 17.35 30.53
N THR A 594 8.17 16.05 30.76
CA THR A 594 7.38 15.25 29.81
C THR A 594 5.96 15.77 29.66
N LYS A 595 5.36 16.37 30.69
CA LYS A 595 4.08 17.12 30.57
C LYS A 595 4.20 18.38 29.71
N SER A 596 5.37 19.00 29.62
CA SER A 596 5.65 20.11 28.71
C SER A 596 5.87 19.61 27.27
N ASP A 597 6.72 18.60 27.10
CA ASP A 597 7.01 17.97 25.80
C ASP A 597 5.73 17.40 25.15
N LEU A 598 4.82 16.83 25.95
CA LEU A 598 3.51 16.33 25.49
C LEU A 598 2.57 17.47 25.04
N ARG A 599 2.58 18.63 25.71
CA ARG A 599 1.83 19.82 25.24
C ARG A 599 2.39 20.33 23.90
N GLU A 600 3.72 20.38 23.76
CA GLU A 600 4.35 20.80 22.51
C GLU A 600 3.99 19.84 21.36
N MET A 601 4.03 18.53 21.61
CA MET A 601 3.60 17.54 20.61
C MET A 601 2.10 17.62 20.30
N LYS A 602 1.22 17.92 21.27
CA LYS A 602 -0.20 18.17 21.01
C LYS A 602 -0.40 19.35 20.05
N ILE A 603 0.33 20.46 20.26
CA ILE A 603 0.29 21.63 19.37
C ILE A 603 0.83 21.28 17.98
N ARG A 604 1.92 20.51 17.87
CA ARG A 604 2.47 20.04 16.58
C ARG A 604 1.49 19.13 15.83
N VAL A 605 0.77 18.25 16.54
CA VAL A 605 -0.27 17.38 15.97
C VAL A 605 -1.47 18.20 15.49
N GLU A 606 -1.90 19.22 16.24
CA GLU A 606 -2.97 20.14 15.82
C GLU A 606 -2.58 20.96 14.58
N GLN A 607 -1.32 21.41 14.49
CA GLN A 607 -0.77 22.08 13.30
C GLN A 607 -0.68 21.15 12.08
N ALA A 608 -0.24 19.90 12.27
CA ALA A 608 -0.19 18.90 11.21
C ALA A 608 -1.59 18.54 10.70
N ALA A 609 -2.56 18.32 11.60
CA ALA A 609 -3.95 18.06 11.26
C ALA A 609 -4.60 19.23 10.50
N HIS A 610 -4.31 20.48 10.88
CA HIS A 610 -4.78 21.64 10.13
C HIS A 610 -4.16 21.71 8.72
N THR A 611 -2.86 21.38 8.59
CA THR A 611 -2.18 21.33 7.29
C THR A 611 -2.83 20.29 6.38
N ILE A 612 -3.07 19.08 6.90
CA ILE A 612 -3.78 17.99 6.19
C ILE A 612 -5.17 18.44 5.73
N ASP A 613 -5.96 19.09 6.59
CA ASP A 613 -7.28 19.65 6.21
C ASP A 613 -7.18 20.71 5.09
N THR A 614 -6.15 21.57 5.11
CA THR A 614 -5.94 22.55 4.02
C THR A 614 -5.50 21.89 2.71
N ASP A 615 -4.70 20.83 2.76
CA ASP A 615 -4.27 20.09 1.57
C ASP A 615 -5.39 19.18 1.04
N GLU A 616 -6.19 18.54 1.88
CA GLU A 616 -7.44 17.87 1.47
C GLU A 616 -8.36 18.80 0.68
N LYS A 617 -8.51 20.05 1.14
CA LYS A 617 -9.33 21.08 0.44
C LYS A 617 -8.71 21.44 -0.92
N ARG A 618 -7.38 21.54 -1.01
CA ARG A 618 -6.66 21.74 -2.29
C ARG A 618 -6.83 20.54 -3.23
N PHE A 619 -6.69 19.30 -2.74
CA PHE A 619 -6.90 18.08 -3.54
C PHE A 619 -8.34 17.96 -4.04
N LYS A 620 -9.34 18.27 -3.19
CA LYS A 620 -10.76 18.30 -3.59
C LYS A 620 -11.01 19.33 -4.69
N HIS A 621 -10.46 20.54 -4.56
CA HIS A 621 -10.56 21.57 -5.61
C HIS A 621 -9.87 21.16 -6.92
N MET A 622 -8.66 20.60 -6.85
CA MET A 622 -7.93 20.11 -8.03
C MET A 622 -8.64 18.93 -8.71
N ALA A 623 -9.28 18.04 -7.95
CA ALA A 623 -10.09 16.96 -8.49
C ALA A 623 -11.32 17.48 -9.26
N CYS A 624 -12.02 18.49 -8.73
CA CYS A 624 -13.12 19.15 -9.46
C CYS A 624 -12.63 19.80 -10.76
N ALA A 625 -11.51 20.52 -10.74
CA ALA A 625 -10.93 21.14 -11.92
C ALA A 625 -10.49 20.10 -12.98
N LEU A 626 -9.97 18.94 -12.56
CA LEU A 626 -9.61 17.84 -13.46
C LEU A 626 -10.84 17.17 -14.10
N ASP A 627 -11.95 17.04 -13.37
CA ASP A 627 -13.23 16.57 -13.89
C ASP A 627 -13.85 17.58 -14.89
N GLU A 628 -13.79 18.88 -14.60
CA GLU A 628 -14.17 19.95 -15.53
C GLU A 628 -13.34 19.91 -16.83
N VAL A 629 -12.01 19.85 -16.75
CA VAL A 629 -11.13 19.67 -17.92
C VAL A 629 -11.39 18.36 -18.66
N THR A 630 -11.79 17.29 -17.96
CA THR A 630 -12.16 16.01 -18.58
C THR A 630 -13.49 16.11 -19.34
N LYS A 631 -14.46 16.87 -18.82
CA LYS A 631 -15.72 17.21 -19.51
C LYS A 631 -15.47 18.09 -20.74
N GLU A 632 -14.62 19.11 -20.63
CA GLU A 632 -14.22 19.95 -21.77
C GLU A 632 -13.51 19.14 -22.86
N LYS A 633 -12.52 18.31 -22.49
CA LYS A 633 -11.82 17.39 -23.40
C LYS A 633 -12.81 16.46 -24.12
N SER A 634 -13.80 15.93 -23.40
CA SER A 634 -14.84 15.06 -23.97
C SER A 634 -15.74 15.82 -24.95
N LEU A 635 -16.15 17.03 -24.61
CA LEU A 635 -16.94 17.92 -25.48
C LEU A 635 -16.18 18.29 -26.76
N VAL A 636 -14.89 18.65 -26.65
CA VAL A 636 -14.01 18.91 -27.80
C VAL A 636 -13.86 17.64 -28.66
N GLY A 637 -13.70 16.46 -28.04
CA GLY A 637 -13.70 15.17 -28.74
C GLY A 637 -14.97 14.95 -29.58
N PHE A 638 -16.16 15.14 -28.99
CA PHE A 638 -17.43 15.05 -29.72
C PHE A 638 -17.54 16.09 -30.86
N GLN A 639 -17.04 17.31 -30.67
CA GLN A 639 -17.01 18.32 -31.73
C GLN A 639 -16.06 17.95 -32.87
N MET A 640 -14.89 17.37 -32.56
CA MET A 640 -13.93 16.88 -33.57
C MET A 640 -14.51 15.71 -34.36
N VAL A 641 -15.17 14.74 -33.72
CA VAL A 641 -15.85 13.63 -34.41
C VAL A 641 -16.93 14.17 -35.36
N ARG A 642 -17.82 15.05 -34.88
CA ARG A 642 -18.86 15.67 -35.73
C ARG A 642 -18.28 16.42 -36.94
N ARG A 643 -17.18 17.15 -36.77
CA ARG A 643 -16.49 17.82 -37.90
C ARG A 643 -15.81 16.85 -38.85
N ASN A 644 -15.26 15.75 -38.36
CA ASN A 644 -14.71 14.71 -39.22
C ASN A 644 -15.81 14.03 -40.07
N ASP A 645 -16.99 13.78 -39.49
CA ASP A 645 -18.15 13.28 -40.24
C ASP A 645 -18.69 14.30 -41.25
N GLU A 646 -18.74 15.59 -40.90
CA GLU A 646 -19.09 16.67 -41.84
C GLU A 646 -18.10 16.73 -43.02
N VAL A 647 -16.79 16.69 -42.74
CA VAL A 647 -15.73 16.64 -43.77
C VAL A 647 -15.82 15.37 -44.61
N ARG A 648 -16.19 14.23 -44.03
CA ARG A 648 -16.41 12.97 -44.75
C ARG A 648 -17.61 13.07 -45.70
N LEU A 649 -18.76 13.55 -45.22
CA LEU A 649 -19.96 13.81 -46.03
C LEU A 649 -19.69 14.80 -47.18
N LEU A 650 -18.88 15.84 -46.94
CA LEU A 650 -18.46 16.79 -47.97
C LEU A 650 -17.54 16.14 -49.02
N LYS A 651 -16.64 15.24 -48.63
CA LYS A 651 -15.82 14.45 -49.57
C LYS A 651 -16.65 13.48 -50.40
N GLU A 652 -17.58 12.75 -49.77
CA GLU A 652 -18.54 11.85 -50.45
C GLU A 652 -19.39 12.63 -51.47
N LYS A 653 -19.89 13.82 -51.10
CA LYS A 653 -20.62 14.72 -52.00
C LYS A 653 -19.77 15.20 -53.18
N LEU A 654 -18.51 15.55 -52.94
CA LEU A 654 -17.57 15.98 -53.98
C LEU A 654 -17.22 14.84 -54.95
N ASP A 655 -16.99 13.63 -54.44
CA ASP A 655 -16.77 12.42 -55.26
C ASP A 655 -18.01 12.09 -56.14
N MET A 656 -19.22 12.17 -55.59
CA MET A 656 -20.45 12.01 -56.37
C MET A 656 -20.60 13.09 -57.46
N MET A 657 -20.26 14.35 -57.16
CA MET A 657 -20.27 15.43 -58.14
C MET A 657 -19.20 15.24 -59.23
N GLN A 658 -17.98 14.83 -58.87
CA GLN A 658 -16.93 14.52 -59.84
C GLN A 658 -17.35 13.38 -60.77
N LYS A 659 -17.87 12.28 -60.22
CA LYS A 659 -18.40 11.15 -61.01
C LYS A 659 -19.56 11.54 -61.92
N ALA A 660 -20.36 12.55 -61.56
CA ALA A 660 -21.39 13.10 -62.45
C ALA A 660 -20.78 13.93 -63.58
N ILE A 661 -19.78 14.77 -63.29
CA ILE A 661 -19.03 15.56 -64.28
C ILE A 661 -18.30 14.62 -65.26
N ASP A 662 -17.58 13.61 -64.77
CA ASP A 662 -16.84 12.65 -65.59
C ASP A 662 -17.76 11.90 -66.57
N ARG A 663 -18.95 11.48 -66.11
CA ARG A 663 -19.99 10.87 -66.97
C ARG A 663 -20.50 11.85 -68.01
N GLY A 664 -20.78 13.10 -67.63
CA GLY A 664 -21.23 14.15 -68.55
C GLY A 664 -20.17 14.47 -69.61
N THR A 665 -18.90 14.58 -69.22
CA THR A 665 -17.75 14.79 -70.12
C THR A 665 -17.55 13.60 -71.05
N MET A 666 -17.67 12.36 -70.56
CA MET A 666 -17.61 11.15 -71.39
C MET A 666 -18.73 11.14 -72.44
N GLN A 667 -19.97 11.42 -72.03
CA GLN A 667 -21.12 11.51 -72.95
C GLN A 667 -20.96 12.65 -73.98
N TYR A 668 -20.47 13.82 -73.55
CA TYR A 668 -20.17 14.94 -74.45
C TYR A 668 -19.11 14.55 -75.49
N ASN A 669 -18.00 13.94 -75.06
CA ASN A 669 -16.95 13.49 -75.96
C ASN A 669 -17.44 12.42 -76.95
N GLN A 670 -18.30 11.49 -76.50
CA GLN A 670 -18.98 10.54 -77.39
C GLN A 670 -19.83 11.26 -78.44
N ARG A 671 -20.62 12.28 -78.08
CA ARG A 671 -21.40 13.07 -79.05
C ARG A 671 -20.54 13.91 -80.00
N VAL A 672 -19.39 14.41 -79.55
CA VAL A 672 -18.42 15.08 -80.43
C VAL A 672 -17.84 14.09 -81.46
N GLU A 673 -17.57 12.86 -81.05
CA GLU A 673 -17.08 11.81 -81.96
C GLU A 673 -18.19 11.29 -82.91
N ASP A 674 -19.43 11.11 -82.44
CA ASP A 674 -20.61 10.84 -83.30
C ASP A 674 -20.71 11.91 -84.40
N ILE A 675 -20.62 13.19 -84.02
CA ILE A 675 -20.66 14.33 -84.95
C ILE A 675 -19.45 14.32 -85.89
N ARG A 676 -18.26 13.88 -85.45
CA ARG A 676 -17.07 13.74 -86.30
C ARG A 676 -17.24 12.65 -87.35
N LEU A 677 -17.79 11.50 -86.95
CA LEU A 677 -18.08 10.37 -87.84
C LEU A 677 -19.18 10.71 -88.84
N LEU A 678 -20.27 11.35 -88.40
CA LEU A 678 -21.33 11.84 -89.29
C LEU A 678 -20.82 12.89 -90.29
N LYS A 679 -19.93 13.80 -89.87
CA LYS A 679 -19.28 14.76 -90.78
C LYS A 679 -18.39 14.06 -91.81
N LEU A 680 -17.64 13.02 -91.40
CA LEU A 680 -16.84 12.22 -92.32
C LEU A 680 -17.73 11.50 -93.35
N GLU A 681 -18.83 10.91 -92.91
CA GLU A 681 -19.75 10.20 -93.81
C GLU A 681 -20.49 11.15 -94.78
N VAL A 682 -20.84 12.36 -94.33
CA VAL A 682 -21.34 13.41 -95.24
C VAL A 682 -20.31 13.79 -96.31
N VAL A 683 -19.00 13.76 -95.99
CA VAL A 683 -17.93 13.97 -97.00
C VAL A 683 -17.76 12.76 -97.92
N ASN A 684 -17.84 11.53 -97.39
CA ASN A 684 -17.82 10.30 -98.19
C ASN A 684 -18.99 10.28 -99.21
N LEU A 685 -20.21 10.56 -98.75
CA LEU A 685 -21.40 10.60 -99.60
C LEU A 685 -21.34 11.72 -100.64
N ARG A 686 -20.82 12.90 -100.30
CA ARG A 686 -20.60 13.99 -101.26
C ARG A 686 -19.57 13.63 -102.33
N THR A 687 -18.41 13.12 -101.94
CA THR A 687 -17.35 12.73 -102.89
C THR A 687 -17.74 11.53 -103.76
N SER A 688 -18.52 10.60 -103.22
CA SER A 688 -19.17 9.52 -103.97
C SER A 688 -20.20 10.05 -104.98
N HIS A 689 -21.08 10.95 -104.55
CA HIS A 689 -22.04 11.63 -105.43
C HIS A 689 -21.33 12.40 -106.55
N GLU A 690 -20.31 13.20 -106.24
CA GLU A 690 -19.48 13.89 -107.25
C GLU A 690 -18.81 12.91 -108.22
N CYS A 691 -18.44 11.70 -107.77
CA CYS A 691 -17.85 10.68 -108.64
C CYS A 691 -18.89 10.11 -109.61
N MET A 692 -20.05 9.71 -109.10
CA MET A 692 -21.17 9.26 -109.93
C MET A 692 -21.65 10.38 -110.88
N GLN A 693 -21.67 11.64 -110.43
CA GLN A 693 -22.04 12.79 -111.26
C GLN A 693 -21.01 13.05 -112.37
N ARG A 694 -19.70 12.89 -112.08
CA ARG A 694 -18.64 12.93 -113.10
C ARG A 694 -18.80 11.79 -114.11
N GLU A 695 -19.08 10.56 -113.67
CA GLU A 695 -19.33 9.42 -114.55
C GLU A 695 -20.59 9.59 -115.41
N VAL A 696 -21.67 10.15 -114.84
CA VAL A 696 -22.90 10.48 -115.57
C VAL A 696 -22.65 11.57 -116.61
N GLY A 697 -21.86 12.60 -116.30
CA GLY A 697 -21.41 13.58 -117.30
C GLY A 697 -20.54 12.95 -118.39
N ASN A 698 -19.67 12.01 -118.02
CA ASN A 698 -18.79 11.27 -118.93
C ASN A 698 -19.56 10.37 -119.92
N LYS A 699 -20.88 10.13 -119.72
CA LYS A 699 -21.74 9.46 -120.72
C LYS A 699 -21.79 10.20 -122.06
N ALA A 700 -21.64 11.53 -122.06
CA ALA A 700 -21.55 12.31 -123.30
C ALA A 700 -20.25 12.00 -124.05
N ALA A 701 -19.11 12.04 -123.34
CA ALA A 701 -17.80 11.69 -123.90
C ALA A 701 -17.76 10.22 -124.36
N MET A 702 -18.32 9.28 -123.58
CA MET A 702 -18.41 7.88 -124.00
C MET A 702 -19.29 7.66 -125.24
N ARG A 703 -20.36 8.45 -125.45
CA ARG A 703 -21.12 8.41 -126.72
C ARG A 703 -20.28 8.93 -127.89
N HIS A 704 -19.52 10.00 -127.68
CA HIS A 704 -18.57 10.50 -128.69
C HIS A 704 -17.45 9.49 -128.97
N ASP A 705 -16.97 8.77 -127.94
CA ASP A 705 -15.96 7.73 -128.09
C ASP A 705 -16.50 6.46 -128.75
N VAL A 706 -17.76 6.06 -128.52
CA VAL A 706 -18.42 5.00 -129.30
C VAL A 706 -18.49 5.40 -130.77
N ILE A 707 -18.98 6.59 -131.10
CA ILE A 707 -19.04 7.08 -132.48
C ILE A 707 -17.63 7.22 -133.10
N ARG A 708 -16.63 7.60 -132.31
CA ARG A 708 -15.22 7.65 -132.73
C ARG A 708 -14.66 6.25 -132.99
N LEU A 709 -14.96 5.27 -132.13
CA LEU A 709 -14.53 3.88 -132.26
C LEU A 709 -15.26 3.16 -133.39
N GLU A 710 -16.53 3.47 -133.67
CA GLU A 710 -17.26 3.00 -134.85
C GLU A 710 -16.67 3.56 -136.15
N ARG A 711 -16.35 4.87 -136.16
CA ARG A 711 -15.63 5.50 -137.28
C ARG A 711 -14.23 4.92 -137.46
N GLN A 712 -13.49 4.70 -136.37
CA GLN A 712 -12.18 4.06 -136.40
C GLN A 712 -12.28 2.58 -136.82
N LEU A 713 -13.27 1.83 -136.37
CA LEU A 713 -13.50 0.44 -136.78
C LEU A 713 -13.88 0.35 -138.26
N ASN A 714 -14.68 1.29 -138.79
CA ASN A 714 -14.97 1.35 -140.22
C ASN A 714 -13.76 1.83 -141.03
N GLN A 715 -12.93 2.74 -140.51
CA GLN A 715 -11.64 3.09 -141.11
C GLN A 715 -10.65 1.91 -141.08
N GLU A 716 -10.62 1.10 -140.02
CA GLU A 716 -9.80 -0.11 -139.95
C GLU A 716 -10.35 -1.24 -140.80
N ARG A 717 -11.67 -1.35 -141.00
CA ARG A 717 -12.27 -2.26 -142.00
C ARG A 717 -11.92 -1.83 -143.43
N LEU A 718 -12.00 -0.53 -143.73
CA LEU A 718 -11.54 0.03 -145.00
C LEU A 718 -10.03 -0.16 -145.20
N ARG A 719 -9.22 0.03 -144.15
CA ARG A 719 -7.78 -0.27 -144.16
C ARG A 719 -7.50 -1.75 -144.29
N VAL A 720 -8.24 -2.66 -143.67
CA VAL A 720 -8.06 -4.11 -143.85
C VAL A 720 -8.48 -4.52 -145.26
N SER A 721 -9.50 -3.89 -145.86
CA SER A 721 -9.84 -4.06 -147.27
C SER A 721 -8.70 -3.57 -148.17
N ALA A 722 -8.25 -2.33 -148.00
CA ALA A 722 -7.15 -1.74 -148.75
C ALA A 722 -5.81 -2.47 -148.52
N TYR A 723 -5.52 -2.95 -147.31
CA TYR A 723 -4.33 -3.76 -147.02
C TYR A 723 -4.46 -5.18 -147.55
N SER A 724 -5.67 -5.72 -147.75
CA SER A 724 -5.87 -6.96 -148.51
C SER A 724 -5.60 -6.75 -150.00
N GLU A 725 -5.96 -5.57 -150.52
CA GLU A 725 -5.66 -5.13 -151.88
C GLU A 725 -4.16 -4.82 -152.09
N GLU A 726 -3.49 -4.17 -151.13
CA GLU A 726 -2.03 -3.98 -151.09
C GLU A 726 -1.28 -5.30 -150.85
N LEU A 727 -1.84 -6.25 -150.10
CA LEU A 727 -1.32 -7.63 -150.01
C LEU A 727 -1.39 -8.37 -151.35
N SER A 728 -2.33 -8.01 -152.23
CA SER A 728 -2.35 -8.51 -153.61
C SER A 728 -1.27 -7.89 -154.50
N ARG A 729 -0.70 -6.73 -154.12
CA ARG A 729 0.40 -6.04 -154.82
C ARG A 729 1.42 -5.37 -153.86
N PRO A 730 2.29 -6.13 -153.16
CA PRO A 730 3.15 -5.59 -152.08
C PRO A 730 4.28 -4.63 -152.51
N CYS A 731 3.94 -3.37 -152.81
CA CYS A 731 4.90 -2.30 -153.06
C CYS A 731 5.56 -1.78 -151.77
N ARG A 732 6.55 -2.55 -151.30
CA ARG A 732 7.73 -2.14 -150.52
C ARG A 732 7.77 -0.72 -149.90
N ILE A 733 7.96 -0.71 -148.56
CA ILE A 733 9.00 0.01 -147.76
C ILE A 733 8.56 1.01 -146.67
N HIS A 734 9.21 0.85 -145.50
CA HIS A 734 9.36 1.72 -144.30
C HIS A 734 8.14 2.19 -143.49
N ARG A 735 7.69 1.26 -142.65
CA ARG A 735 6.98 1.45 -141.37
C ARG A 735 7.90 2.08 -140.29
N TRP A 736 7.40 3.14 -139.64
CA TRP A 736 7.83 3.78 -138.36
C TRP A 736 8.95 4.86 -138.34
N ARG A 737 8.73 5.86 -137.46
CA ARG A 737 9.75 6.74 -136.84
C ARG A 737 9.43 6.88 -135.34
N VAL A 738 10.45 7.07 -134.51
CA VAL A 738 10.39 6.91 -133.04
C VAL A 738 10.23 8.26 -132.30
N LEU A 739 9.48 8.27 -131.20
CA LEU A 739 9.47 9.36 -130.21
C LEU A 739 10.42 9.02 -129.05
N LEU A 740 11.25 9.97 -128.60
CA LEU A 740 12.31 9.72 -127.61
C LEU A 740 11.91 10.20 -126.20
N GLY A 741 11.75 9.24 -125.29
CA GLY A 741 11.60 9.47 -123.85
C GLY A 741 11.57 8.12 -123.12
N LYS A 742 12.26 8.00 -121.98
CA LYS A 742 12.25 6.78 -121.15
C LYS A 742 11.78 7.12 -119.73
N ASP A 743 10.64 6.58 -119.37
CA ASP A 743 10.06 6.65 -118.02
C ASP A 743 10.76 5.63 -117.08
N PRO A 744 10.98 5.91 -115.79
CA PRO A 744 11.63 4.97 -114.87
C PRO A 744 10.85 3.67 -114.75
N ARG A 745 11.55 2.52 -114.75
CA ARG A 745 10.88 1.22 -114.77
C ARG A 745 10.11 1.01 -113.45
N ARG A 746 8.82 0.69 -113.52
CA ARG A 746 7.91 0.40 -112.39
C ARG A 746 8.54 -0.48 -111.28
N PHE A 747 9.42 -1.41 -111.65
CA PHE A 747 10.21 -2.24 -110.75
C PHE A 747 11.14 -1.45 -109.80
N GLU A 748 11.80 -0.41 -110.28
CA GLU A 748 12.71 0.44 -109.49
C GLU A 748 11.93 1.24 -108.44
N LEU A 749 10.75 1.74 -108.81
CA LEU A 749 9.83 2.43 -107.90
C LEU A 749 9.33 1.48 -106.80
N ILE A 750 8.92 0.25 -107.17
CA ILE A 750 8.54 -0.80 -106.20
C ILE A 750 9.70 -1.15 -105.27
N ARG A 751 10.92 -1.31 -105.81
CA ARG A 751 12.14 -1.59 -105.03
C ARG A 751 12.44 -0.47 -104.02
N LYS A 752 12.23 0.79 -104.41
CA LYS A 752 12.37 1.96 -103.51
C LYS A 752 11.30 1.96 -102.41
N ILE A 753 10.04 1.70 -102.75
CA ILE A 753 8.94 1.58 -101.77
C ILE A 753 9.23 0.46 -100.76
N GLN A 754 9.66 -0.72 -101.20
CA GLN A 754 10.03 -1.83 -100.32
C GLN A 754 11.22 -1.51 -99.40
N GLN A 755 12.21 -0.74 -99.88
CA GLN A 755 13.31 -0.25 -99.03
C GLN A 755 12.82 0.74 -97.97
N LEU A 756 11.93 1.67 -98.34
CA LEU A 756 11.37 2.66 -97.42
C LEU A 756 10.48 2.00 -96.35
N LEU A 757 9.64 1.04 -96.73
CA LEU A 757 8.84 0.24 -95.79
C LEU A 757 9.73 -0.53 -94.80
N LYS A 758 10.79 -1.21 -95.29
CA LYS A 758 11.75 -1.91 -94.42
C LYS A 758 12.49 -0.96 -93.47
N ARG A 759 12.76 0.29 -93.88
CA ARG A 759 13.34 1.32 -93.00
C ARG A 759 12.33 1.84 -91.96
N ASN A 760 11.08 2.06 -92.37
CA ASN A 760 10.01 2.53 -91.48
C ASN A 760 9.72 1.53 -90.36
N ILE A 761 9.57 0.24 -90.70
CA ILE A 761 9.35 -0.85 -89.73
C ILE A 761 10.48 -0.93 -88.70
N ARG A 762 11.75 -0.83 -89.12
CA ARG A 762 12.92 -0.80 -88.20
C ARG A 762 12.83 0.37 -87.22
N LEU A 763 12.60 1.58 -87.71
CA LEU A 763 12.47 2.78 -86.88
C LEU A 763 11.28 2.71 -85.90
N SER A 764 10.19 2.03 -86.28
CA SER A 764 9.06 1.78 -85.38
C SER A 764 9.43 0.81 -84.24
N VAL A 765 10.13 -0.28 -84.56
CA VAL A 765 10.61 -1.25 -83.55
C VAL A 765 11.68 -0.62 -82.63
N GLU A 766 12.57 0.21 -83.17
CA GLU A 766 13.56 0.97 -82.37
C GLU A 766 12.88 1.97 -81.42
N ARG A 767 11.83 2.68 -81.88
CA ARG A 767 11.02 3.55 -81.02
C ARG A 767 10.31 2.76 -79.91
N GLU A 768 9.73 1.61 -80.23
CA GLU A 768 9.04 0.75 -79.26
C GLU A 768 10.00 0.20 -78.20
N LYS A 769 11.21 -0.22 -78.60
CA LYS A 769 12.27 -0.63 -77.67
C LYS A 769 12.65 0.50 -76.71
N LYS A 770 12.91 1.70 -77.24
CA LYS A 770 13.25 2.86 -76.38
C LYS A 770 12.10 3.29 -75.46
N ALA A 771 10.84 3.12 -75.87
CA ALA A 771 9.70 3.35 -74.99
C ALA A 771 9.64 2.33 -73.83
N LYS A 772 9.96 1.05 -74.10
CA LYS A 772 10.05 0.00 -73.07
C LYS A 772 11.24 0.20 -72.13
N GLU A 773 12.41 0.56 -72.67
CA GLU A 773 13.60 0.94 -71.89
C GLU A 773 13.31 2.12 -70.95
N LEU A 774 12.65 3.17 -71.45
CA LEU A 774 12.29 4.35 -70.67
C LEU A 774 11.24 4.03 -69.59
N ALA A 775 10.23 3.23 -69.91
CA ALA A 775 9.23 2.78 -68.92
C ALA A 775 9.85 1.92 -67.80
N ALA A 776 10.81 1.05 -68.14
CA ALA A 776 11.56 0.27 -67.15
C ALA A 776 12.45 1.17 -66.26
N LEU A 777 13.14 2.15 -66.85
CA LEU A 777 13.94 3.12 -66.12
C LEU A 777 13.09 4.00 -65.20
N GLU A 778 11.90 4.43 -65.65
CA GLU A 778 10.91 5.12 -64.81
C GLU A 778 10.44 4.26 -63.63
N HIS A 779 10.18 2.96 -63.85
CA HIS A 779 9.78 2.05 -62.78
C HIS A 779 10.89 1.90 -61.73
N VAL A 780 12.13 1.67 -62.17
CA VAL A 780 13.31 1.58 -61.29
C VAL A 780 13.54 2.89 -60.54
N HIS A 781 13.38 4.05 -61.19
CA HIS A 781 13.48 5.36 -60.53
C HIS A 781 12.36 5.62 -59.51
N LYS A 782 11.11 5.22 -59.81
CA LYS A 782 9.99 5.27 -58.86
C LYS A 782 10.24 4.35 -57.66
N GLU A 783 10.83 3.18 -57.87
CA GLU A 783 11.14 2.23 -56.81
C GLU A 783 12.32 2.69 -55.94
N PHE A 784 13.41 3.19 -56.52
CA PHE A 784 14.45 3.85 -55.74
C PHE A 784 13.93 5.09 -54.99
N LYS A 785 12.97 5.84 -55.55
CA LYS A 785 12.34 6.96 -54.84
C LYS A 785 11.52 6.49 -53.62
N ARG A 786 10.81 5.36 -53.72
CA ARG A 786 10.14 4.71 -52.57
C ARG A 786 11.17 4.30 -51.50
N GLN A 787 12.21 3.57 -51.91
CA GLN A 787 13.27 3.13 -51.00
C GLN A 787 13.96 4.31 -50.31
N MET A 788 14.20 5.41 -51.03
CA MET A 788 14.73 6.66 -50.46
C MET A 788 13.77 7.33 -49.46
N THR A 789 12.45 7.22 -49.61
CA THR A 789 11.50 7.72 -48.60
C THR A 789 11.43 6.86 -47.32
N TYR A 790 11.87 5.60 -47.36
CA TYR A 790 11.98 4.73 -46.18
C TYR A 790 13.38 4.72 -45.54
N LEU A 791 14.39 5.30 -46.21
CA LEU A 791 15.75 5.39 -45.68
C LEU A 791 15.92 6.64 -44.78
N PRO A 792 16.52 6.51 -43.56
CA PRO A 792 16.69 7.65 -42.67
C PRO A 792 17.60 8.74 -43.24
N ASP A 793 17.00 9.89 -43.56
CA ASP A 793 17.73 11.10 -43.98
C ASP A 793 18.83 11.49 -42.96
N PRO A 794 19.99 12.03 -43.40
CA PRO A 794 21.06 12.46 -42.48
C PRO A 794 20.62 13.42 -41.36
N SER A 795 19.55 14.21 -41.54
CA SER A 795 18.92 15.00 -40.47
C SER A 795 18.37 14.14 -39.35
N VAL A 796 17.76 12.98 -39.67
CA VAL A 796 17.27 12.01 -38.67
C VAL A 796 18.44 11.43 -37.87
N ARG A 797 19.54 11.06 -38.55
CA ARG A 797 20.77 10.61 -37.87
C ARG A 797 21.36 11.70 -36.96
N GLN A 798 21.38 12.95 -37.41
CA GLN A 798 21.85 14.08 -36.60
C GLN A 798 20.96 14.33 -35.38
N LYS A 799 19.63 14.30 -35.54
CA LYS A 799 18.64 14.38 -34.45
C LYS A 799 18.84 13.25 -33.44
N LEU A 800 19.02 12.01 -33.90
CA LEU A 800 19.30 10.86 -33.05
C LEU A 800 20.61 11.03 -32.25
N CYS A 801 21.69 11.50 -32.88
CA CYS A 801 22.95 11.79 -32.18
C CYS A 801 22.82 12.93 -31.15
N ILE A 802 21.98 13.94 -31.41
CA ILE A 802 21.65 14.99 -30.43
C ILE A 802 20.84 14.41 -29.27
N GLN A 803 19.80 13.63 -29.54
CA GLN A 803 18.98 12.99 -28.51
C GLN A 803 19.79 12.00 -27.66
N GLN A 804 20.70 11.23 -28.25
CA GLN A 804 21.64 10.38 -27.51
C GLN A 804 22.58 11.19 -26.61
N ARG A 805 23.01 12.40 -27.01
CA ARG A 805 23.78 13.30 -26.14
C ARG A 805 22.94 13.88 -25.00
N ILE A 806 21.68 14.23 -25.27
CA ILE A 806 20.71 14.70 -24.26
C ILE A 806 20.43 13.59 -23.24
N ASN A 807 20.07 12.38 -23.70
CA ASN A 807 19.87 11.22 -22.83
C ASN A 807 21.14 10.93 -22.00
N ARG A 808 22.33 10.90 -22.61
CA ARG A 808 23.60 10.71 -21.85
C ARG A 808 23.84 11.81 -20.80
N ARG A 809 23.40 13.05 -21.03
CA ARG A 809 23.44 14.14 -20.02
C ARG A 809 22.41 13.89 -18.91
N GLN A 810 21.18 13.54 -19.26
CA GLN A 810 20.12 13.22 -18.30
C GLN A 810 20.46 11.98 -17.46
N THR A 811 21.03 10.92 -18.03
CA THR A 811 21.53 9.75 -17.28
C THR A 811 22.66 10.14 -16.32
N ARG A 812 23.54 11.08 -16.69
CA ARG A 812 24.57 11.61 -15.76
C ARG A 812 23.93 12.42 -14.64
N GLN A 813 22.94 13.27 -14.93
CA GLN A 813 22.20 14.02 -13.90
C GLN A 813 21.39 13.08 -12.99
N LEU A 814 20.74 12.05 -13.52
CA LEU A 814 20.07 11.00 -12.74
C LEU A 814 21.06 10.18 -11.91
N LYS A 815 22.29 9.93 -12.39
CA LYS A 815 23.35 9.31 -11.56
C LYS A 815 23.86 10.25 -10.47
N SER A 816 23.93 11.56 -10.72
CA SER A 816 24.22 12.58 -9.70
C SER A 816 23.11 12.59 -8.65
N MET A 817 21.85 12.79 -9.06
CA MET A 817 20.70 12.82 -8.14
C MET A 817 20.48 11.48 -7.42
N LYS A 818 20.79 10.32 -8.03
CA LYS A 818 20.79 9.02 -7.32
C LYS A 818 21.99 8.87 -6.36
N ALA A 819 23.13 9.49 -6.63
CA ALA A 819 24.24 9.55 -5.68
C ALA A 819 23.96 10.53 -4.53
N GLU A 820 23.36 11.69 -4.82
CA GLU A 820 22.88 12.66 -3.85
C GLU A 820 21.74 12.08 -3.00
N LEU A 821 20.81 11.31 -3.59
CA LEU A 821 19.81 10.55 -2.83
C LEU A 821 20.47 9.46 -1.99
N ARG A 822 21.43 8.68 -2.50
CA ARG A 822 22.18 7.71 -1.68
C ARG A 822 22.99 8.37 -0.57
N ILE A 823 23.55 9.57 -0.80
CA ILE A 823 24.23 10.35 0.24
C ILE A 823 23.19 10.85 1.24
N ASN A 824 22.03 11.32 0.82
CA ASN A 824 20.92 11.68 1.72
C ASN A 824 20.33 10.46 2.45
N GLU A 825 20.34 9.26 1.87
CA GLU A 825 19.99 7.99 2.50
C GLU A 825 21.08 7.50 3.46
N ILE A 826 22.35 7.83 3.22
CA ILE A 826 23.47 7.57 4.12
C ILE A 826 23.54 8.62 5.23
N ASP A 827 23.19 9.87 4.97
CA ASP A 827 23.04 10.96 5.94
C ASP A 827 21.78 10.74 6.79
N LEU A 828 20.70 10.26 6.19
CA LEU A 828 19.56 9.71 6.92
C LEU A 828 20.05 8.50 7.69
N LYS A 829 20.66 7.47 7.09
CA LYS A 829 21.16 6.28 7.82
C LYS A 829 22.19 6.57 8.92
N THR A 830 22.99 7.63 8.84
CA THR A 830 24.01 7.99 9.83
C THR A 830 23.52 8.98 10.87
N ARG A 831 22.58 9.88 10.51
CA ARG A 831 21.66 10.45 11.50
C ARG A 831 21.01 9.29 12.22
N GLU A 832 20.36 8.37 11.52
CA GLU A 832 19.81 7.08 11.94
C GLU A 832 20.82 6.08 12.56
N HIS A 833 22.09 6.43 12.76
CA HIS A 833 23.09 5.69 13.56
C HIS A 833 23.69 6.50 14.71
N LEU A 834 23.56 7.84 14.73
CA LEU A 834 23.55 8.61 15.98
C LEU A 834 22.23 8.36 16.71
N ILE A 835 21.16 8.54 15.97
CA ILE A 835 19.80 8.03 16.16
C ILE A 835 19.79 6.48 16.07
N GLU A 836 20.92 5.75 16.00
CA GLU A 836 21.03 4.36 16.54
C GLU A 836 22.14 4.12 17.60
N GLY A 837 22.82 5.17 18.11
CA GLY A 837 23.79 5.06 19.21
C GLY A 837 23.27 5.42 20.61
N PHE A 838 22.16 6.16 20.73
CA PHE A 838 21.79 6.85 21.98
C PHE A 838 20.71 6.16 22.85
N GLN A 839 19.74 5.39 22.34
CA GLN A 839 19.04 4.32 23.13
C GLN A 839 20.03 3.28 23.55
N GLU A 840 21.17 3.07 22.90
CA GLU A 840 22.16 2.22 23.55
C GLU A 840 22.67 2.91 24.82
N GLN A 841 22.70 4.24 24.89
CA GLN A 841 22.93 5.00 26.12
C GLN A 841 21.72 5.01 27.10
N LEU A 842 20.45 5.33 26.74
CA LEU A 842 19.35 5.19 27.73
C LEU A 842 18.92 3.74 28.00
N ARG A 843 19.09 2.77 27.10
CA ARG A 843 18.87 1.34 27.38
C ARG A 843 19.94 0.83 28.34
N LEU A 844 21.22 1.18 28.16
CA LEU A 844 22.24 0.88 29.17
C LEU A 844 21.88 1.53 30.52
N HIS A 845 21.44 2.79 30.51
CA HIS A 845 20.92 3.49 31.69
C HIS A 845 19.63 2.86 32.27
N HIS A 846 18.93 1.98 31.53
CA HIS A 846 17.83 1.13 32.03
C HIS A 846 18.31 -0.29 32.43
N CYS A 847 19.38 -0.82 31.84
CA CYS A 847 20.00 -2.09 32.22
C CYS A 847 20.69 -2.00 33.59
N GLU A 848 21.37 -0.87 33.88
CA GLU A 848 21.87 -0.54 35.23
C GLU A 848 20.74 -0.51 36.28
N ASN A 849 19.49 -0.28 35.86
CA ASN A 849 18.31 -0.35 36.72
C ASN A 849 17.65 -1.75 36.78
N LYS A 850 18.20 -2.76 36.11
CA LYS A 850 17.63 -4.13 36.04
C LYS A 850 18.56 -5.27 36.49
N ASP A 851 19.89 -5.12 36.48
CA ASP A 851 20.78 -6.14 37.08
C ASP A 851 20.77 -6.17 38.62
N ASN A 852 19.77 -5.52 39.22
CA ASN A 852 19.21 -5.89 40.52
C ASN A 852 18.22 -7.11 40.44
N PHE A 853 18.22 -7.92 39.37
CA PHE A 853 18.79 -9.30 39.38
C PHE A 853 18.67 -10.07 38.03
N ILE A 854 19.76 -10.09 37.25
CA ILE A 854 20.43 -11.25 36.59
C ILE A 854 19.62 -12.36 35.86
N GLY A 855 19.91 -12.50 34.55
CA GLY A 855 20.04 -13.78 33.80
C GLY A 855 18.76 -14.44 33.25
N ARG A 856 18.77 -15.22 32.15
CA ARG A 856 19.74 -15.61 31.07
C ARG A 856 18.91 -15.79 29.77
N GLY A 857 19.40 -15.96 28.54
CA GLY A 857 20.71 -15.99 27.85
C GLY A 857 20.42 -16.10 26.33
N ASP A 858 21.21 -15.51 25.43
CA ASP A 858 22.32 -16.14 24.67
C ASP A 858 21.86 -17.02 23.48
N PHE A 859 22.41 -16.98 22.24
CA PHE A 859 23.48 -16.16 21.63
C PHE A 859 23.36 -16.17 20.06
N SER A 860 23.85 -15.11 19.41
CA SER A 860 24.57 -14.95 18.10
C SER A 860 24.71 -16.16 17.10
N ILE A 861 24.76 -16.02 15.75
CA ILE A 861 25.96 -15.59 14.94
C ILE A 861 25.66 -15.41 13.40
N ARG A 862 26.15 -14.30 12.80
CA ARG A 862 26.70 -13.99 11.42
C ARG A 862 26.15 -14.51 10.05
N ASN A 863 26.26 -13.59 9.06
CA ASN A 863 26.57 -13.72 7.59
C ASN A 863 25.50 -14.34 6.64
N GLY A 864 25.33 -13.90 5.36
CA GLY A 864 25.85 -12.72 4.63
C GLY A 864 25.88 -12.90 3.08
N LYS A 865 25.83 -11.79 2.30
CA LYS A 865 25.65 -11.69 0.81
C LYS A 865 24.18 -11.92 0.36
N ALA A 866 23.56 -11.17 -0.57
CA ALA A 866 23.87 -10.83 -1.97
C ALA A 866 23.83 -12.05 -2.92
N THR A 867 23.25 -12.00 -4.13
CA THR A 867 22.65 -10.88 -4.92
C THR A 867 21.18 -10.59 -4.50
N ASP A 868 20.16 -10.11 -5.24
CA ASP A 868 19.80 -9.85 -6.67
C ASP A 868 18.78 -8.67 -6.70
N ASP A 869 18.47 -7.92 -7.77
CA ASP A 869 18.86 -7.89 -9.20
C ASP A 869 18.15 -8.84 -10.20
N GLU A 870 16.82 -9.02 -10.09
CA GLU A 870 15.95 -9.21 -11.28
C GLU A 870 14.48 -8.78 -11.06
N PHE A 871 13.68 -8.74 -12.15
CA PHE A 871 12.27 -8.31 -12.24
C PHE A 871 11.89 -6.82 -12.04
N THR A 872 12.02 -6.02 -13.12
CA THR A 872 10.94 -5.06 -13.53
C THR A 872 10.94 -4.69 -15.03
N GLU A 873 11.40 -5.57 -15.93
CA GLU A 873 11.24 -5.39 -17.39
C GLU A 873 10.26 -6.41 -18.01
N GLN A 874 8.95 -6.20 -17.83
CA GLN A 874 7.93 -6.76 -18.74
C GLN A 874 6.56 -6.06 -18.72
N VAL A 875 6.54 -4.72 -18.85
CA VAL A 875 5.33 -3.99 -19.27
C VAL A 875 5.70 -2.94 -20.31
N PHE A 876 5.98 -3.35 -21.55
CA PHE A 876 5.76 -2.60 -22.80
C PHE A 876 6.20 -3.41 -24.04
N ASP A 877 5.41 -4.42 -24.44
CA ASP A 877 5.56 -5.02 -25.77
C ASP A 877 4.19 -5.32 -26.41
N MET A 878 3.54 -4.25 -26.89
CA MET A 878 2.24 -4.27 -27.58
C MET A 878 2.11 -3.02 -28.48
N SER A 879 2.96 -2.89 -29.52
CA SER A 879 2.72 -1.98 -30.68
C SER A 879 3.75 -2.11 -31.81
N ALA A 880 3.94 -3.32 -32.35
CA ALA A 880 4.77 -3.56 -33.54
C ALA A 880 4.01 -4.34 -34.63
N ASN A 881 2.94 -3.77 -35.19
CA ASN A 881 2.29 -4.30 -36.40
C ASN A 881 1.48 -3.23 -37.18
N CYS A 882 2.21 -2.22 -37.67
CA CYS A 882 1.93 -1.37 -38.83
C CYS A 882 3.31 -0.95 -39.38
N GLU A 883 3.61 -0.95 -40.68
CA GLU A 883 2.75 -1.07 -41.87
C GLU A 883 3.30 -2.07 -42.90
N SER A 884 2.42 -2.55 -43.78
CA SER A 884 2.70 -2.96 -45.16
C SER A 884 1.47 -2.68 -46.01
#